data_AF-A0A0E0I2Q6-F1
#
_entry.id   AF-A0A0E0I2Q6-F1
#
_cell.length_a   1.000
_cell.length_b   1.000
_cell.length_c   1.000
_cell.angle_alpha   90.00
_cell.angle_beta   90.00
_cell.angle_gamma   90.00
#
_symmetry.space_group_name_H-M   'P 1'
#
loop_
_entity.id
_entity.type
_entity.pdbx_description
1 polymer ?
#
loop_
_entity_poly.entity_id
_entity_poly.type
_entity_poly.pdbx_seq_one_letter_code
_entity_poly.pdbx_strand_id
1 'polypeptide(L)'
;MATPAPDVSAIGAALRSPAATVGEADVEKLRLIEELTSDVDAVQERVLSEILGRNAGAEYLTRCGLDAGDTGRATFRAKVPVVSYDDLKPYIQRVADGDCSPVLSTHPITEFLTSTGTSAGECKLIPVAMDDSGRRQALHGLIGPVLKLYVPGLEKGKGLNFMFVKSETKTRGGLTAWFALTSVYKSKQFKSMANAYTSPTAAILCEDAFQSMYAQMVCGLCQRHDVVRVGAVFAAALVRAIRFLQLNWGQLAADIEAGELGPHVADPSVREAVSGILRPDAELAEFVRIECSKGDWAGIITRIWPNTKYVDAIVTGAMAQYIRTLQYYSGGLPIVSTSYASSECFFGINLRPMCDPSEVSYTIMPNMAYFEFLPVGEVVDATNLVDLARVEVGREYEVVITTYAGLSRYRVGDVLRVTGFHNVAPQFRFVRRQSVLLSIEADKTDEAELHRAVERASSALLCPRGVSVADYTSRACTERIPGHYVVYWELLTESPVGAGDGETVDGETLGRCCLEMEEALSAVYRQGRVADGSIGPLEIRVVRPGTFEEVMDLAVSRGTSIGQYKVPRCVTVPSMVELLDSRVYYGRYWLTWRVKLTWALHISGSTLLPLPLPSLPPLSLSISRIERRRVRARDGALPCGWRRRQATTRQVDIDCIHGTTTSKRAAGKDKAAMPECHASPPPANYFKNKADYNAAAASASAGAINYK
;
A
#
# COMPACT_ATOMS: atom_id res chain seq x y z
N MET A 1 -26.61 -18.62 -14.96
CA MET A 1 -26.28 -18.44 -16.38
C MET A 1 -25.48 -17.15 -16.49
N ALA A 2 -24.16 -17.26 -16.62
CA ALA A 2 -23.28 -16.10 -16.68
C ALA A 2 -23.36 -15.48 -18.08
N THR A 3 -23.91 -14.27 -18.18
CA THR A 3 -23.74 -13.42 -19.35
C THR A 3 -22.26 -13.05 -19.48
N PRO A 4 -21.66 -13.10 -20.68
CA PRO A 4 -20.28 -12.72 -20.89
C PRO A 4 -20.10 -11.23 -20.54
N ALA A 5 -19.03 -10.92 -19.80
CA ALA A 5 -18.67 -9.55 -19.44
C ALA A 5 -18.48 -8.72 -20.72
N PRO A 6 -18.97 -7.46 -20.78
CA PRO A 6 -18.78 -6.62 -21.94
C PRO A 6 -17.29 -6.37 -22.15
N ASP A 7 -16.86 -6.72 -23.36
CA ASP A 7 -15.50 -6.58 -23.87
C ASP A 7 -15.16 -5.10 -24.11
N VAL A 8 -13.88 -4.82 -24.41
CA VAL A 8 -13.15 -3.54 -24.70
C VAL A 8 -13.94 -2.41 -25.42
N SER A 9 -15.12 -2.71 -25.94
CA SER A 9 -16.09 -1.82 -26.57
C SER A 9 -16.82 -0.80 -25.68
N ALA A 10 -16.74 -0.85 -24.35
CA ALA A 10 -17.63 -0.04 -23.48
C ALA A 10 -17.43 1.48 -23.63
N ILE A 11 -16.18 1.97 -23.70
CA ILE A 11 -15.87 3.40 -23.87
C ILE A 11 -16.25 3.85 -25.30
N GLY A 12 -15.82 3.10 -26.31
CA GLY A 12 -16.18 3.38 -27.71
C GLY A 12 -17.69 3.31 -27.97
N ALA A 13 -18.43 2.43 -27.28
CA ALA A 13 -19.89 2.34 -27.36
C ALA A 13 -20.56 3.54 -26.68
N ALA A 14 -20.07 3.98 -25.52
CA ALA A 14 -20.58 5.16 -24.82
C ALA A 14 -20.37 6.46 -25.63
N LEU A 15 -19.28 6.55 -26.40
CA LEU A 15 -19.03 7.68 -27.30
C LEU A 15 -19.91 7.65 -28.56
N ARG A 16 -20.32 6.47 -29.04
CA ARG A 16 -21.18 6.29 -30.22
C ARG A 16 -22.68 6.46 -29.93
N SER A 17 -23.10 6.17 -28.70
CA SER A 17 -24.45 6.39 -28.21
C SER A 17 -24.37 6.80 -26.75
N PRO A 18 -24.44 8.11 -26.42
CA PRO A 18 -24.44 8.55 -25.04
C PRO A 18 -25.64 7.92 -24.35
N ALA A 19 -25.39 6.94 -23.48
CA ALA A 19 -26.44 6.47 -22.58
C ALA A 19 -26.90 7.68 -21.75
N ALA A 20 -28.21 7.77 -21.46
CA ALA A 20 -28.80 8.86 -20.68
C ALA A 20 -28.18 9.05 -19.27
N THR A 21 -27.22 8.20 -18.88
CA THR A 21 -26.54 8.12 -17.60
C THR A 21 -25.19 8.83 -17.52
N VAL A 22 -24.60 9.27 -18.64
CA VAL A 22 -23.26 9.91 -18.67
C VAL A 22 -23.38 11.39 -19.07
N GLY A 23 -22.94 12.31 -18.19
CA GLY A 23 -23.00 13.74 -18.47
C GLY A 23 -21.94 14.20 -19.47
N GLU A 24 -22.13 15.36 -20.10
CA GLU A 24 -21.22 15.92 -21.11
C GLU A 24 -19.76 16.03 -20.63
N ALA A 25 -19.54 16.45 -19.37
CA ALA A 25 -18.21 16.50 -18.78
C ALA A 25 -17.55 15.13 -18.56
N ASP A 26 -18.35 14.07 -18.41
CA ASP A 26 -17.83 12.70 -18.31
C ASP A 26 -17.49 12.16 -19.71
N VAL A 27 -18.29 12.50 -20.73
CA VAL A 27 -18.00 12.17 -22.14
C VAL A 27 -16.66 12.76 -22.59
N GLU A 28 -16.37 14.02 -22.24
CA GLU A 28 -15.10 14.66 -22.59
C GLU A 28 -13.89 13.94 -21.97
N LYS A 29 -14.02 13.49 -20.71
CA LYS A 29 -12.96 12.72 -20.04
C LYS A 29 -12.75 11.34 -20.66
N LEU A 30 -13.83 10.69 -21.09
CA LEU A 30 -13.75 9.41 -21.81
C LEU A 30 -13.11 9.60 -23.18
N ARG A 31 -13.42 10.71 -23.88
CA ARG A 31 -12.79 11.08 -25.14
C ARG A 31 -11.29 11.35 -24.96
N LEU A 32 -10.91 12.01 -23.88
CA LEU A 32 -9.50 12.22 -23.53
C LEU A 32 -8.75 10.89 -23.33
N ILE A 33 -9.37 9.89 -22.70
CA ILE A 33 -8.76 8.55 -22.58
C ILE A 33 -8.52 7.95 -23.98
N GLU A 34 -9.51 8.00 -24.86
CA GLU A 34 -9.37 7.48 -26.23
C GLU A 34 -8.29 8.21 -27.02
N GLU A 35 -8.22 9.54 -26.93
CA GLU A 35 -7.18 10.35 -27.59
C GLU A 35 -5.78 9.97 -27.07
N LEU A 36 -5.60 9.97 -25.75
CA LEU A 36 -4.31 9.66 -25.14
C LEU A 36 -3.85 8.23 -25.44
N THR A 37 -4.77 7.27 -25.51
CA THR A 37 -4.44 5.87 -25.76
C THR A 37 -4.29 5.51 -27.24
N SER A 38 -4.72 6.38 -28.16
CA SER A 38 -4.61 6.16 -29.61
C SER A 38 -3.27 6.58 -30.22
N ASP A 39 -2.54 7.50 -29.59
CA ASP A 39 -1.23 7.98 -30.07
C ASP A 39 -0.19 8.08 -28.93
N VAL A 40 0.08 6.94 -28.33
CA VAL A 40 0.91 6.84 -27.11
C VAL A 40 2.34 7.29 -27.33
N ASP A 41 2.95 6.94 -28.47
CA ASP A 41 4.35 7.27 -28.73
C ASP A 41 4.54 8.77 -28.92
N ALA A 42 3.68 9.44 -29.69
CA ALA A 42 3.76 10.89 -29.88
C ALA A 42 3.44 11.65 -28.58
N VAL A 43 2.50 11.17 -27.76
CA VAL A 43 2.26 11.74 -26.43
C VAL A 43 3.49 11.59 -25.54
N GLN A 44 4.15 10.43 -25.52
CA GLN A 44 5.37 10.21 -24.75
C GLN A 44 6.55 11.08 -25.22
N GLU A 45 6.73 11.27 -26.52
CA GLU A 45 7.77 12.18 -27.05
C GLU A 45 7.52 13.63 -26.63
N ARG A 46 6.27 14.09 -26.73
CA ARG A 46 5.88 15.43 -26.29
C ARG A 46 6.07 15.61 -24.78
N VAL A 47 5.66 14.64 -23.97
CA VAL A 47 5.84 14.68 -22.51
C VAL A 47 7.32 14.75 -22.15
N LEU A 48 8.18 13.93 -22.78
CA LEU A 48 9.61 14.00 -22.55
C LEU A 48 10.18 15.36 -22.97
N SER A 49 9.81 15.85 -24.16
CA SER A 49 10.26 17.15 -24.66
C SER A 49 9.84 18.29 -23.72
N GLU A 50 8.63 18.26 -23.17
CA GLU A 50 8.18 19.22 -22.16
C GLU A 50 8.97 19.11 -20.85
N ILE A 51 9.22 17.89 -20.35
CA ILE A 51 9.99 17.69 -19.12
C ILE A 51 11.41 18.24 -19.29
N LEU A 52 12.07 17.88 -20.39
CA LEU A 52 13.44 18.32 -20.69
C LEU A 52 13.50 19.82 -20.97
N GLY A 53 12.53 20.37 -21.72
CA GLY A 53 12.45 21.80 -21.98
C GLY A 53 12.25 22.62 -20.71
N ARG A 54 11.42 22.14 -19.78
CA ARG A 54 11.23 22.78 -18.47
C ARG A 54 12.48 22.63 -17.59
N ASN A 55 13.08 21.45 -17.54
CA ASN A 55 14.18 21.15 -16.63
C ASN A 55 15.58 21.34 -17.24
N ALA A 56 15.69 21.96 -18.42
CA ALA A 56 16.96 22.15 -19.13
C ALA A 56 18.04 22.87 -18.31
N GLY A 57 17.65 23.73 -17.37
CA GLY A 57 18.56 24.44 -16.46
C GLY A 57 18.81 23.72 -15.13
N ALA A 58 18.28 22.51 -14.92
CA ALA A 58 18.44 21.78 -13.67
C ALA A 58 19.85 21.19 -13.54
N GLU A 59 20.49 21.36 -12.38
CA GLU A 59 21.86 20.89 -12.12
C GLU A 59 22.05 19.40 -12.45
N TYR A 60 21.07 18.56 -12.13
CA TYR A 60 21.14 17.13 -12.38
C TYR A 60 21.26 16.80 -13.88
N LEU A 61 20.42 17.40 -14.74
CA LEU A 61 20.46 17.15 -16.18
C LEU A 61 21.73 17.71 -16.82
N THR A 62 22.17 18.89 -16.39
CA THR A 62 23.44 19.49 -16.82
C THR A 62 24.63 18.58 -16.47
N ARG A 63 24.63 17.96 -15.27
CA ARG A 63 25.67 17.01 -14.87
C ARG A 63 25.66 15.71 -15.68
N CYS A 64 24.50 15.32 -16.22
CA CYS A 64 24.40 14.21 -17.16
C CYS A 64 24.93 14.59 -18.56
N GLY A 65 25.36 15.84 -18.78
CA GLY A 65 25.87 16.35 -20.06
C GLY A 65 24.78 16.69 -21.06
N LEU A 66 23.51 16.76 -20.63
CA LEU A 66 22.40 17.15 -21.50
C LEU A 66 22.44 18.68 -21.70
N ASP A 67 22.55 19.13 -22.95
CA ASP A 67 22.69 20.55 -23.26
C ASP A 67 21.34 21.26 -23.21
N ALA A 68 21.34 22.55 -22.87
CA ALA A 68 20.12 23.35 -22.84
C ALA A 68 19.52 23.47 -24.26
N GLY A 69 18.43 22.73 -24.51
CA GLY A 69 17.77 22.62 -25.81
C GLY A 69 17.67 21.18 -26.34
N ASP A 70 18.46 20.25 -25.79
CA ASP A 70 18.37 18.82 -26.10
C ASP A 70 17.09 18.23 -25.51
N THR A 71 16.01 18.22 -26.32
CA THR A 71 14.71 17.64 -25.94
C THR A 71 14.43 16.31 -26.63
N GLY A 72 15.39 15.80 -27.40
CA GLY A 72 15.25 14.57 -28.17
C GLY A 72 15.42 13.30 -27.33
N ARG A 73 14.52 12.33 -27.55
CA ARG A 73 14.52 11.01 -26.90
C ARG A 73 15.86 10.26 -27.03
N ALA A 74 16.48 10.29 -28.21
CA ALA A 74 17.74 9.60 -28.47
C ALA A 74 18.89 10.17 -27.62
N THR A 75 19.05 11.49 -27.58
CA THR A 75 20.06 12.17 -26.77
C THR A 75 19.83 11.93 -25.28
N PHE A 76 18.58 12.02 -24.83
CA PHE A 76 18.21 11.73 -23.44
C PHE A 76 18.65 10.32 -23.03
N ARG A 77 18.34 9.31 -23.84
CA ARG A 77 18.73 7.91 -23.57
C ARG A 77 20.23 7.68 -23.54
N ALA A 78 20.97 8.38 -24.39
CA ALA A 78 22.42 8.25 -24.49
C ALA A 78 23.16 8.92 -23.33
N LYS A 79 22.64 10.04 -22.80
CA LYS A 79 23.33 10.87 -21.81
C LYS A 79 22.86 10.65 -20.37
N VAL A 80 21.56 10.40 -20.15
CA VAL A 80 20.98 10.31 -18.80
C VAL A 80 21.00 8.86 -18.30
N PRO A 81 21.65 8.56 -17.15
CA PRO A 81 21.73 7.20 -16.62
C PRO A 81 20.41 6.74 -15.99
N VAL A 82 20.21 5.42 -15.92
CA VAL A 82 19.14 4.82 -15.12
C VAL A 82 19.58 4.82 -13.65
N VAL A 83 18.73 5.33 -12.76
CA VAL A 83 19.09 5.57 -11.35
C VAL A 83 18.10 4.97 -10.36
N SER A 84 18.61 4.69 -9.17
CA SER A 84 17.84 4.35 -7.98
C SER A 84 17.60 5.58 -7.09
N TYR A 85 16.91 5.40 -5.97
CA TYR A 85 16.74 6.48 -4.99
C TYR A 85 18.06 6.91 -4.37
N ASP A 86 18.98 5.96 -4.14
CA ASP A 86 20.23 6.24 -3.43
C ASP A 86 21.16 7.14 -4.26
N ASP A 87 21.08 7.05 -5.58
CA ASP A 87 21.80 7.91 -6.52
C ASP A 87 21.27 9.36 -6.49
N LEU A 88 19.95 9.54 -6.30
CA LEU A 88 19.29 10.85 -6.23
C LEU A 88 19.27 11.44 -4.81
N LYS A 89 19.49 10.61 -3.77
CA LYS A 89 19.43 11.02 -2.36
C LYS A 89 20.29 12.25 -2.04
N PRO A 90 21.53 12.42 -2.55
CA PRO A 90 22.32 13.62 -2.28
C PRO A 90 21.66 14.91 -2.79
N TYR A 91 21.00 14.86 -3.95
CA TYR A 91 20.29 16.01 -4.54
C TYR A 91 19.01 16.32 -3.76
N ILE A 92 18.24 15.28 -3.42
CA ILE A 92 17.02 15.38 -2.63
C ILE A 92 17.31 15.98 -1.25
N GLN A 93 18.39 15.52 -0.59
CA GLN A 93 18.77 16.00 0.74
C GLN A 93 19.14 17.48 0.72
N ARG A 94 19.85 17.96 -0.30
CA ARG A 94 20.17 19.39 -0.45
C ARG A 94 18.91 20.25 -0.50
N VAL A 95 17.93 19.85 -1.32
CA VAL A 95 16.65 20.56 -1.40
C VAL A 95 15.90 20.49 -0.06
N ALA A 96 15.88 19.33 0.60
CA ALA A 96 15.30 19.17 1.92
C ALA A 96 16.01 20.00 3.01
N ASP A 97 17.29 20.31 2.84
CA ASP A 97 18.07 21.15 3.75
C ASP A 97 17.94 22.66 3.45
N GLY A 98 17.19 23.03 2.40
CA GLY A 98 16.85 24.41 2.07
C GLY A 98 17.55 24.99 0.83
N ASP A 99 18.19 24.15 0.01
CA ASP A 99 18.74 24.57 -1.28
C ASP A 99 17.61 24.86 -2.28
N CYS A 100 17.39 26.15 -2.55
CA CYS A 100 16.37 26.64 -3.49
C CYS A 100 16.91 26.80 -4.93
N SER A 101 18.16 26.41 -5.21
CA SER A 101 18.68 26.40 -6.58
C SER A 101 17.96 25.32 -7.42
N PRO A 102 17.97 25.40 -8.76
CA PRO A 102 17.30 24.42 -9.62
C PRO A 102 18.10 23.10 -9.65
N VAL A 103 18.03 22.32 -8.57
CA VAL A 103 18.81 21.08 -8.42
C VAL A 103 18.25 19.97 -9.30
N LEU A 104 16.96 19.66 -9.14
CA LEU A 104 16.24 18.60 -9.86
C LEU A 104 15.26 19.16 -10.89
N SER A 105 14.65 20.31 -10.60
CA SER A 105 13.70 21.00 -11.47
C SER A 105 13.95 22.49 -11.44
N THR A 106 13.63 23.18 -12.53
CA THR A 106 13.59 24.65 -12.57
C THR A 106 12.38 25.21 -11.85
N HIS A 107 11.34 24.40 -11.66
CA HIS A 107 10.18 24.78 -10.88
C HIS A 107 10.46 24.49 -9.40
N PRO A 108 10.10 25.41 -8.49
CA PRO A 108 10.34 25.22 -7.07
C PRO A 108 9.66 23.94 -6.55
N ILE A 109 10.41 23.19 -5.75
CA ILE A 109 9.86 22.06 -4.99
C ILE A 109 9.07 22.64 -3.81
N THR A 110 7.78 22.33 -3.74
CA THR A 110 6.86 22.91 -2.76
C THR A 110 6.64 22.00 -1.55
N GLU A 111 6.76 20.69 -1.75
CA GLU A 111 6.53 19.66 -0.74
C GLU A 111 7.31 18.39 -1.10
N PHE A 112 7.46 17.50 -0.10
CA PHE A 112 7.92 16.14 -0.30
C PHE A 112 6.82 15.13 0.03
N LEU A 113 6.65 14.13 -0.84
CA LEU A 113 5.84 12.97 -0.55
C LEU A 113 6.72 11.88 0.08
N THR A 114 6.38 11.47 1.29
CA THR A 114 7.04 10.33 1.96
C THR A 114 6.51 9.03 1.36
N SER A 115 7.37 8.30 0.65
CA SER A 115 7.07 6.95 0.15
C SER A 115 7.09 5.93 1.28
N THR A 116 6.25 4.90 1.19
CA THR A 116 6.30 3.73 2.08
C THR A 116 7.48 2.81 1.77
N GLY A 117 8.10 2.95 0.60
CA GLY A 117 9.38 2.32 0.31
C GLY A 117 10.50 3.02 1.07
N THR A 118 11.35 2.25 1.75
CA THR A 118 12.46 2.79 2.54
C THR A 118 13.81 2.66 1.83
N SER A 119 14.74 3.54 2.17
CA SER A 119 16.18 3.40 1.87
C SER A 119 16.93 3.57 3.19
N ALA A 120 17.81 2.61 3.52
CA ALA A 120 18.52 2.56 4.80
C ALA A 120 17.62 2.66 6.05
N GLY A 121 16.36 2.20 5.97
CA GLY A 121 15.39 2.22 7.08
C GLY A 121 14.55 3.50 7.19
N GLU A 122 14.83 4.54 6.40
CA GLU A 122 14.05 5.78 6.37
C GLU A 122 13.12 5.84 5.14
N CYS A 123 11.97 6.50 5.26
CA CYS A 123 11.05 6.70 4.13
C CYS A 123 11.69 7.60 3.06
N LYS A 124 11.57 7.21 1.79
CA LYS A 124 12.06 8.02 0.67
C LYS A 124 11.28 9.34 0.58
N LEU A 125 12.00 10.46 0.43
CA LEU A 125 11.44 11.79 0.18
C LEU A 125 11.35 12.02 -1.32
N ILE A 126 10.12 12.12 -1.83
CA ILE A 126 9.87 12.31 -3.25
C ILE A 126 9.51 13.78 -3.52
N PRO A 127 10.26 14.51 -4.34
CA PRO A 127 10.00 15.92 -4.60
C PRO A 127 8.70 16.11 -5.39
N VAL A 128 7.98 17.18 -5.07
CA VAL A 128 6.82 17.65 -5.84
C VAL A 128 7.07 19.09 -6.28
N ALA A 129 7.05 19.31 -7.59
CA ALA A 129 7.11 20.65 -8.15
C ALA A 129 5.73 21.34 -8.10
N MET A 130 5.72 22.68 -8.10
CA MET A 130 4.51 23.50 -8.00
C MET A 130 3.37 23.08 -8.96
N ASP A 131 3.69 22.62 -10.17
CA ASP A 131 2.72 22.28 -11.22
C ASP A 131 2.22 20.82 -11.20
N ASP A 132 2.79 19.95 -10.36
CA ASP A 132 2.48 18.50 -10.40
C ASP A 132 1.11 18.16 -9.81
N SER A 133 0.57 19.04 -8.96
CA SER A 133 -0.74 18.81 -8.30
C SER A 133 -1.89 18.70 -9.30
N GLY A 134 -1.86 19.44 -10.41
CA GLY A 134 -2.89 19.41 -11.45
C GLY A 134 -2.96 18.07 -12.19
N ARG A 135 -1.82 17.43 -12.47
CA ARG A 135 -1.77 16.13 -13.16
C ARG A 135 -2.34 15.01 -12.30
N ARG A 136 -1.99 14.99 -11.00
CA ARG A 136 -2.56 14.03 -10.03
C ARG A 136 -4.08 14.15 -9.98
N GLN A 137 -4.60 15.37 -9.98
CA GLN A 137 -6.03 15.63 -10.02
C GLN A 137 -6.66 15.14 -11.33
N ALA A 138 -6.03 15.38 -12.48
CA ALA A 138 -6.54 14.98 -13.78
C ALA A 138 -6.78 13.46 -13.85
N LEU A 139 -5.82 12.65 -13.40
CA LEU A 139 -5.96 11.18 -13.40
C LEU A 139 -7.12 10.72 -12.51
N HIS A 140 -7.22 11.23 -11.28
CA HIS A 140 -8.34 10.91 -10.38
C HIS A 140 -9.69 11.27 -11.00
N GLY A 141 -9.73 12.37 -11.77
CA GLY A 141 -10.91 12.81 -12.49
C GLY A 141 -11.44 11.82 -13.53
N LEU A 142 -10.61 10.90 -14.04
CA LEU A 142 -10.96 9.90 -15.06
C LEU A 142 -11.64 8.65 -14.47
N ILE A 143 -11.39 8.33 -13.20
CA ILE A 143 -11.91 7.12 -12.55
C ILE A 143 -13.45 7.12 -12.50
N GLY A 144 -14.04 8.26 -12.12
CA GLY A 144 -15.50 8.41 -11.99
C GLY A 144 -16.26 8.13 -13.30
N PRO A 145 -15.93 8.81 -14.42
CA PRO A 145 -16.51 8.53 -15.73
C PRO A 145 -16.43 7.06 -16.14
N VAL A 146 -15.27 6.42 -15.97
CA VAL A 146 -15.10 5.00 -16.31
C VAL A 146 -16.01 4.13 -15.46
N LEU A 147 -16.08 4.34 -14.14
CA LEU A 147 -16.96 3.57 -13.26
C LEU A 147 -18.45 3.70 -13.63
N LYS A 148 -18.90 4.90 -14.02
CA LYS A 148 -20.30 5.15 -14.41
C LYS A 148 -20.74 4.36 -15.65
N LEU A 149 -19.80 3.93 -16.50
CA LEU A 149 -20.10 3.06 -17.65
C LEU A 149 -20.54 1.66 -17.21
N TYR A 150 -20.02 1.18 -16.08
CA TYR A 150 -20.28 -0.17 -15.59
C TYR A 150 -21.32 -0.20 -14.47
N VAL A 151 -21.38 0.85 -13.65
CA VAL A 151 -22.24 0.94 -12.48
C VAL A 151 -23.05 2.24 -12.55
N PRO A 152 -24.24 2.23 -13.17
CA PRO A 152 -25.07 3.43 -13.28
C PRO A 152 -25.67 3.82 -11.91
N GLY A 153 -25.96 5.11 -11.72
CA GLY A 153 -26.64 5.60 -10.52
C GLY A 153 -25.73 5.69 -9.28
N LEU A 154 -24.43 5.93 -9.45
CA LEU A 154 -23.50 6.16 -8.34
C LEU A 154 -23.63 7.58 -7.76
N GLU A 155 -24.06 8.53 -8.59
CA GLU A 155 -24.33 9.92 -8.23
C GLU A 155 -25.55 10.10 -7.32
N LYS A 156 -26.40 9.08 -7.20
CA LYS A 156 -27.62 9.10 -6.38
C LYS A 156 -27.37 8.70 -4.92
N GLY A 157 -26.14 8.32 -4.56
CA GLY A 157 -25.79 7.90 -3.21
C GLY A 157 -24.40 8.39 -2.81
N LYS A 158 -23.94 7.92 -1.66
CA LYS A 158 -22.65 8.28 -1.04
C LYS A 158 -21.69 7.09 -1.05
N GLY A 159 -20.40 7.40 -1.05
CA GLY A 159 -19.36 6.42 -0.76
C GLY A 159 -19.02 6.39 0.74
N LEU A 160 -19.03 5.21 1.35
CA LEU A 160 -18.40 4.99 2.65
C LEU A 160 -16.95 4.57 2.41
N ASN A 161 -16.04 5.54 2.45
CA ASN A 161 -14.60 5.29 2.32
C ASN A 161 -13.87 5.61 3.62
N PHE A 162 -13.18 4.62 4.17
CA PHE A 162 -12.34 4.79 5.36
C PHE A 162 -10.99 5.39 4.94
N MET A 163 -10.80 6.67 5.27
CA MET A 163 -9.67 7.48 4.83
C MET A 163 -8.93 8.05 6.03
N PHE A 164 -7.60 7.94 6.03
CA PHE A 164 -6.78 8.31 7.18
C PHE A 164 -5.65 9.24 6.75
N VAL A 165 -5.48 10.34 7.49
CA VAL A 165 -4.28 11.17 7.41
C VAL A 165 -3.23 10.69 8.41
N LYS A 166 -2.08 11.33 8.36
CA LYS A 166 -1.01 11.17 9.33
C LYS A 166 -0.36 12.52 9.60
N SER A 167 0.40 12.57 10.70
CA SER A 167 1.22 13.72 11.08
C SER A 167 2.11 14.18 9.94
N GLU A 168 2.16 15.50 9.80
CA GLU A 168 3.05 16.19 8.89
C GLU A 168 4.42 16.33 9.54
N THR A 169 5.48 16.31 8.73
CA THR A 169 6.82 16.64 9.19
C THR A 169 7.37 17.82 8.40
N LYS A 170 8.34 18.51 8.97
CA LYS A 170 9.07 19.60 8.30
C LYS A 170 10.50 19.15 8.08
N THR A 171 10.99 19.35 6.86
CA THR A 171 12.40 19.19 6.53
C THR A 171 13.22 20.30 7.18
N ARG A 172 14.56 20.18 7.20
CA ARG A 172 15.44 21.19 7.78
C ARG A 172 15.33 22.55 7.08
N GLY A 173 15.07 22.54 5.77
CA GLY A 173 14.78 23.73 4.96
C GLY A 173 13.35 24.27 5.09
N GLY A 174 12.51 23.68 5.94
CA GLY A 174 11.13 24.15 6.20
C GLY A 174 10.06 23.65 5.22
N LEU A 175 10.43 22.87 4.19
CA LEU A 175 9.47 22.22 3.29
C LEU A 175 8.67 21.15 4.04
N THR A 176 7.39 21.03 3.72
CA THR A 176 6.51 19.99 4.29
C THR A 176 6.85 18.63 3.69
N ALA A 177 6.97 17.62 4.53
CA ALA A 177 7.08 16.22 4.15
C ALA A 177 5.92 15.42 4.76
N TRP A 178 5.12 14.78 3.90
CA TRP A 178 3.93 14.03 4.30
C TRP A 178 3.58 12.92 3.31
N PHE A 179 2.66 12.05 3.67
CA PHE A 179 2.23 10.97 2.79
C PHE A 179 1.38 11.49 1.62
N ALA A 180 1.52 10.86 0.45
CA ALA A 180 0.79 11.25 -0.77
C ALA A 180 -0.72 11.37 -0.56
N LEU A 181 -1.33 10.43 0.16
CA LEU A 181 -2.77 10.48 0.46
C LEU A 181 -3.13 11.63 1.41
N THR A 182 -2.28 11.95 2.38
CA THR A 182 -2.48 13.11 3.27
C THR A 182 -2.49 14.41 2.47
N SER A 183 -1.54 14.57 1.53
CA SER A 183 -1.50 15.70 0.60
C SER A 183 -2.82 15.82 -0.19
N VAL A 184 -3.31 14.70 -0.73
CA VAL A 184 -4.59 14.65 -1.46
C VAL A 184 -5.76 15.05 -0.57
N TYR A 185 -5.89 14.50 0.64
CA TYR A 185 -7.02 14.79 1.54
C TYR A 185 -7.02 16.23 2.06
N LYS A 186 -5.84 16.85 2.22
CA LYS A 186 -5.72 18.26 2.62
C LYS A 186 -5.93 19.25 1.47
N SER A 187 -5.89 18.79 0.22
CA SER A 187 -6.11 19.61 -0.97
C SER A 187 -7.51 20.27 -1.00
N LYS A 188 -7.61 21.42 -1.67
CA LYS A 188 -8.89 22.15 -1.81
C LYS A 188 -9.93 21.33 -2.58
N GLN A 189 -9.48 20.53 -3.53
CA GLN A 189 -10.33 19.79 -4.44
C GLN A 189 -10.95 18.56 -3.77
N PHE A 190 -10.20 17.87 -2.92
CA PHE A 190 -10.79 16.82 -2.09
C PHE A 190 -11.89 17.38 -1.19
N LYS A 191 -11.64 18.54 -0.56
CA LYS A 191 -12.63 19.23 0.28
C LYS A 191 -13.89 19.62 -0.49
N SER A 192 -13.79 19.97 -1.77
CA SER A 192 -14.99 20.24 -2.60
C SER A 192 -15.82 19.01 -2.93
N MET A 193 -15.24 17.80 -2.84
CA MET A 193 -15.96 16.54 -3.09
C MET A 193 -16.43 15.84 -1.80
N ALA A 194 -16.23 16.46 -0.62
CA ALA A 194 -16.51 15.84 0.66
C ALA A 194 -17.95 15.35 0.80
N ASN A 195 -18.92 16.05 0.20
CA ASN A 195 -20.35 15.69 0.25
C ASN A 195 -20.70 14.37 -0.47
N ALA A 196 -19.82 13.87 -1.35
CA ALA A 196 -20.00 12.58 -2.00
C ALA A 196 -19.66 11.39 -1.09
N TYR A 197 -19.12 11.66 0.11
CA TYR A 197 -18.74 10.66 1.09
C TYR A 197 -19.61 10.76 2.35
N THR A 198 -19.73 9.67 3.09
CA THR A 198 -20.39 9.66 4.41
C THR A 198 -19.51 10.33 5.48
N SER A 199 -18.19 10.19 5.35
CA SER A 199 -17.17 10.66 6.30
C SER A 199 -16.96 12.17 6.21
N PRO A 200 -17.17 12.94 7.29
CA PRO A 200 -16.86 14.36 7.32
C PRO A 200 -15.36 14.62 7.14
N THR A 201 -15.02 15.74 6.48
CA THR A 201 -13.61 16.16 6.30
C THR A 201 -12.86 16.23 7.62
N ALA A 202 -13.48 16.74 8.70
CA ALA A 202 -12.83 16.82 10.01
C ALA A 202 -12.47 15.42 10.58
N ALA A 203 -13.33 14.42 10.39
CA ALA A 203 -13.05 13.05 10.80
C ALA A 203 -11.90 12.43 9.99
N ILE A 204 -11.85 12.68 8.68
CA ILE A 204 -10.78 12.21 7.79
C ILE A 204 -9.43 12.85 8.15
N LEU A 205 -9.45 14.15 8.48
CA LEU A 205 -8.25 14.94 8.81
C LEU A 205 -7.81 14.83 10.28
N CYS A 206 -8.53 14.07 11.11
CA CYS A 206 -8.13 13.81 12.49
C CYS A 206 -6.88 12.93 12.52
N GLU A 207 -5.85 13.37 13.25
CA GLU A 207 -4.57 12.64 13.34
C GLU A 207 -4.67 11.42 14.28
N ASP A 208 -5.59 11.45 15.23
CA ASP A 208 -5.91 10.30 16.07
C ASP A 208 -6.73 9.30 15.25
N ALA A 209 -6.10 8.17 14.92
CA ALA A 209 -6.73 7.18 14.07
C ALA A 209 -7.89 6.43 14.74
N PHE A 210 -7.92 6.32 16.07
CA PHE A 210 -9.07 5.74 16.77
C PHE A 210 -10.27 6.67 16.62
N GLN A 211 -10.10 7.96 16.91
CA GLN A 211 -11.16 8.95 16.80
C GLN A 211 -11.62 9.13 15.35
N SER A 212 -10.69 9.14 14.40
CA SER A 212 -10.96 9.17 12.97
C SER A 212 -11.80 7.95 12.52
N MET A 213 -11.37 6.73 12.88
CA MET A 213 -12.08 5.49 12.54
C MET A 213 -13.49 5.47 13.17
N TYR A 214 -13.59 5.82 14.45
CA TYR A 214 -14.85 5.82 15.18
C TYR A 214 -15.86 6.78 14.55
N ALA A 215 -15.46 8.04 14.31
CA ALA A 215 -16.31 9.04 13.71
C ALA A 215 -16.76 8.67 12.28
N GLN A 216 -15.84 8.14 11.47
CA GLN A 216 -16.19 7.67 10.11
C GLN A 216 -17.17 6.50 10.15
N MET A 217 -17.01 5.56 11.09
CA MET A 217 -17.92 4.43 11.27
C MET A 217 -19.32 4.89 11.69
N VAL A 218 -19.43 5.77 12.70
CA VAL A 218 -20.72 6.34 13.14
C VAL A 218 -21.43 7.03 11.99
N CYS A 219 -20.74 7.92 11.26
CA CYS A 219 -21.35 8.61 10.12
C CYS A 219 -21.76 7.65 9.00
N GLY A 220 -21.01 6.56 8.79
CA GLY A 220 -21.35 5.51 7.84
C GLY A 220 -22.59 4.70 8.24
N LEU A 221 -22.77 4.43 9.54
CA LEU A 221 -23.96 3.75 10.07
C LEU A 221 -25.21 4.64 9.98
N CYS A 222 -25.11 5.91 10.38
CA CYS A 222 -26.23 6.87 10.32
C CYS A 222 -26.76 7.08 8.89
N GLN A 223 -25.87 7.02 7.89
CA GLN A 223 -26.22 7.24 6.48
C GLN A 223 -26.33 5.93 5.69
N ARG A 224 -26.61 4.80 6.36
CA ARG A 224 -26.47 3.46 5.78
C ARG A 224 -27.24 3.22 4.47
N HIS A 225 -28.40 3.87 4.31
CA HIS A 225 -29.26 3.72 3.14
C HIS A 225 -28.76 4.55 1.94
N ASP A 226 -27.94 5.57 2.16
CA ASP A 226 -27.35 6.36 1.08
C ASP A 226 -26.10 5.67 0.50
N VAL A 227 -25.53 4.68 1.20
CA VAL A 227 -24.26 4.05 0.83
C VAL A 227 -24.43 3.17 -0.41
N VAL A 228 -23.79 3.56 -1.51
CA VAL A 228 -23.77 2.81 -2.78
C VAL A 228 -22.43 2.14 -3.07
N ARG A 229 -21.39 2.47 -2.31
CA ARG A 229 -20.06 1.84 -2.38
C ARG A 229 -19.38 1.92 -1.01
N VAL A 230 -18.66 0.86 -0.66
CA VAL A 230 -17.88 0.77 0.59
C VAL A 230 -16.43 0.53 0.23
N GLY A 231 -15.49 1.19 0.89
CA GLY A 231 -14.09 1.06 0.49
C GLY A 231 -13.06 1.64 1.44
N ALA A 232 -11.81 1.41 1.06
CA ALA A 232 -10.61 2.03 1.61
C ALA A 232 -9.51 1.95 0.54
N VAL A 233 -8.41 2.70 0.67
CA VAL A 233 -7.36 2.66 -0.35
C VAL A 233 -6.78 1.24 -0.53
N PHE A 234 -6.52 0.55 0.57
CA PHE A 234 -6.05 -0.84 0.55
C PHE A 234 -7.07 -1.78 1.21
N ALA A 235 -7.16 -3.01 0.72
CA ALA A 235 -8.01 -4.05 1.28
C ALA A 235 -7.80 -4.26 2.79
N ALA A 236 -6.53 -4.23 3.25
CA ALA A 236 -6.18 -4.34 4.66
C ALA A 236 -6.87 -3.27 5.55
N ALA A 237 -6.95 -2.03 5.06
CA ALA A 237 -7.58 -0.94 5.80
C ALA A 237 -9.10 -1.13 5.93
N LEU A 238 -9.75 -1.68 4.90
CA LEU A 238 -11.17 -2.01 4.97
C LEU A 238 -11.44 -3.18 5.91
N VAL A 239 -10.62 -4.23 5.86
CA VAL A 239 -10.69 -5.35 6.83
C VAL A 239 -10.53 -4.83 8.26
N ARG A 240 -9.62 -3.88 8.49
CA ARG A 240 -9.45 -3.21 9.79
C ARG A 240 -10.70 -2.44 10.21
N ALA A 241 -11.36 -1.73 9.30
CA ALA A 241 -12.60 -1.02 9.61
C ALA A 241 -13.72 -1.99 10.01
N ILE A 242 -13.86 -3.13 9.32
CA ILE A 242 -14.82 -4.18 9.68
C ILE A 242 -14.48 -4.77 11.06
N ARG A 243 -13.20 -5.01 11.33
CA ARG A 243 -12.72 -5.46 12.65
C ARG A 243 -13.00 -4.44 13.74
N PHE A 244 -12.82 -3.15 13.45
CA PHE A 244 -13.16 -2.09 14.38
C PHE A 244 -14.64 -2.12 14.74
N LEU A 245 -15.52 -2.36 13.77
CA LEU A 245 -16.94 -2.55 14.02
C LEU A 245 -17.21 -3.79 14.90
N GLN A 246 -16.54 -4.92 14.66
CA GLN A 246 -16.66 -6.13 15.50
C GLN A 246 -16.34 -5.87 16.97
N LEU A 247 -15.35 -5.02 17.24
CA LEU A 247 -14.88 -4.74 18.59
C LEU A 247 -15.67 -3.64 19.29
N ASN A 248 -16.24 -2.68 18.54
CA ASN A 248 -16.78 -1.45 19.09
C ASN A 248 -18.28 -1.24 18.82
N TRP A 249 -18.99 -2.17 18.16
CA TRP A 249 -20.41 -2.01 17.81
C TRP A 249 -21.31 -1.69 19.01
N GLY A 250 -21.00 -2.20 20.21
CA GLY A 250 -21.78 -1.91 21.42
C GLY A 250 -21.75 -0.43 21.81
N GLN A 251 -20.57 0.21 21.72
CA GLN A 251 -20.41 1.65 21.98
C GLN A 251 -21.01 2.47 20.84
N LEU A 252 -20.76 2.07 19.59
CA LEU A 252 -21.33 2.72 18.41
C LEU A 252 -22.87 2.75 18.46
N ALA A 253 -23.51 1.64 18.85
CA ALA A 253 -24.96 1.59 19.01
C ALA A 253 -25.46 2.47 20.16
N ALA A 254 -24.74 2.54 21.28
CA ALA A 254 -25.11 3.39 22.41
C ALA A 254 -25.05 4.89 22.04
N ASP A 255 -24.00 5.30 21.32
CA ASP A 255 -23.85 6.69 20.85
C ASP A 255 -24.91 7.06 19.79
N ILE A 256 -25.30 6.10 18.93
CA ILE A 256 -26.41 6.28 17.97
C ILE A 256 -27.74 6.44 18.70
N GLU A 257 -28.01 5.61 19.72
CA GLU A 257 -29.23 5.70 20.53
C GLU A 257 -29.31 7.03 21.29
N ALA A 258 -28.19 7.47 21.89
CA ALA A 258 -28.09 8.73 22.61
C ALA A 258 -28.12 9.96 21.66
N GLY A 259 -27.68 9.79 20.42
CA GLY A 259 -27.51 10.87 19.46
C GLY A 259 -26.32 11.79 19.75
N GLU A 260 -25.40 11.36 20.60
CA GLU A 260 -24.22 12.11 21.01
C GLU A 260 -23.00 11.20 21.08
N LEU A 261 -21.84 11.73 20.69
CA LEU A 261 -20.58 10.99 20.79
C LEU A 261 -20.11 10.89 22.24
N GLY A 262 -19.67 9.72 22.65
CA GLY A 262 -19.06 9.49 23.95
C GLY A 262 -17.77 10.30 24.19
N PRO A 263 -17.25 10.30 25.44
CA PRO A 263 -16.04 11.05 25.80
C PRO A 263 -14.75 10.51 25.15
N HIS A 264 -14.78 9.31 24.57
CA HIS A 264 -13.64 8.70 23.90
C HIS A 264 -13.27 9.39 22.57
N VAL A 265 -14.18 10.18 21.97
CA VAL A 265 -13.86 11.13 20.89
C VAL A 265 -13.68 12.51 21.51
N ALA A 266 -12.43 12.89 21.81
CA ALA A 266 -12.12 14.15 22.48
C ALA A 266 -11.95 15.33 21.53
N ASP A 267 -11.59 15.10 20.25
CA ASP A 267 -11.30 16.16 19.28
C ASP A 267 -12.54 17.03 19.01
N PRO A 268 -12.50 18.34 19.34
CA PRO A 268 -13.66 19.22 19.20
C PRO A 268 -14.14 19.36 17.75
N SER A 269 -13.22 19.36 16.78
CA SER A 269 -13.54 19.51 15.35
C SER A 269 -14.27 18.28 14.83
N VAL A 270 -13.87 17.09 15.29
CA VAL A 270 -14.55 15.84 14.97
C VAL A 270 -15.94 15.81 15.60
N ARG A 271 -16.06 16.18 16.89
CA ARG A 271 -17.36 16.22 17.59
C ARG A 271 -18.34 17.18 16.91
N GLU A 272 -17.88 18.37 16.54
CA GLU A 272 -18.70 19.36 15.82
C GLU A 272 -19.15 18.84 14.45
N ALA A 273 -18.25 18.21 13.69
CA ALA A 273 -18.61 17.67 12.38
C ALA A 273 -19.61 16.50 12.46
N VAL A 274 -19.47 15.63 13.45
CA VAL A 274 -20.37 14.49 13.65
C VAL A 274 -21.72 14.92 14.20
N SER A 275 -21.79 15.97 15.05
CA SER A 275 -23.07 16.48 15.57
C SER A 275 -24.01 17.04 14.49
N GLY A 276 -23.48 17.36 13.31
CA GLY A 276 -24.27 17.70 12.13
C GLY A 276 -25.02 16.51 11.52
N ILE A 277 -24.57 15.28 11.77
CA ILE A 277 -25.06 14.03 11.16
C ILE A 277 -25.75 13.13 12.19
N LEU A 278 -25.13 12.97 13.37
CA LEU A 278 -25.61 12.10 14.44
C LEU A 278 -26.89 12.69 15.06
N ARG A 279 -27.94 11.86 15.10
CA ARG A 279 -29.23 12.16 15.71
C ARG A 279 -29.63 10.93 16.55
N PRO A 280 -30.37 11.13 17.66
CA PRO A 280 -30.87 10.01 18.46
C PRO A 280 -31.73 9.09 17.58
N ASP A 281 -31.31 7.84 17.43
CA ASP A 281 -31.99 6.84 16.61
C ASP A 281 -31.94 5.45 17.26
N ALA A 282 -32.96 5.16 18.07
CA ALA A 282 -33.08 3.88 18.77
C ALA A 282 -33.32 2.69 17.82
N GLU A 283 -33.96 2.92 16.68
CA GLU A 283 -34.24 1.86 15.70
C GLU A 283 -32.95 1.42 15.00
N LEU A 284 -32.13 2.38 14.57
CA LEU A 284 -30.82 2.10 14.00
C LEU A 284 -29.89 1.44 15.03
N ALA A 285 -29.87 1.94 16.27
CA ALA A 285 -29.06 1.35 17.33
C ALA A 285 -29.42 -0.13 17.57
N GLU A 286 -30.71 -0.43 17.67
CA GLU A 286 -31.19 -1.80 17.86
C GLU A 286 -30.88 -2.69 16.65
N PHE A 287 -31.06 -2.17 15.43
CA PHE A 287 -30.64 -2.85 14.20
C PHE A 287 -29.15 -3.23 14.22
N VAL A 288 -28.27 -2.29 14.61
CA VAL A 288 -26.82 -2.54 14.70
C VAL A 288 -26.51 -3.65 15.73
N ARG A 289 -27.18 -3.63 16.89
CA ARG A 289 -27.02 -4.68 17.92
C ARG A 289 -27.46 -6.04 17.39
N ILE A 290 -28.61 -6.12 16.74
CA ILE A 290 -29.15 -7.36 16.18
C ILE A 290 -28.20 -7.92 15.12
N GLU A 291 -27.72 -7.11 14.18
CA GLU A 291 -26.84 -7.62 13.11
C GLU A 291 -25.45 -8.03 13.62
N CYS A 292 -24.86 -7.25 14.53
CA CYS A 292 -23.49 -7.48 15.01
C CYS A 292 -23.39 -8.58 16.09
N SER A 293 -24.49 -8.91 16.79
CA SER A 293 -24.51 -9.93 17.85
C SER A 293 -24.73 -11.37 17.34
N LYS A 294 -25.06 -11.57 16.05
CA LYS A 294 -25.36 -12.89 15.45
C LYS A 294 -24.19 -13.89 15.44
N GLY A 295 -22.97 -13.47 15.76
CA GLY A 295 -21.77 -14.32 15.76
C GLY A 295 -21.21 -14.61 14.36
N ASP A 296 -22.06 -14.82 13.36
CA ASP A 296 -21.67 -14.91 11.95
C ASP A 296 -21.62 -13.52 11.27
N TRP A 297 -20.49 -13.23 10.63
CA TRP A 297 -20.19 -11.96 9.96
C TRP A 297 -20.14 -12.08 8.43
N ALA A 298 -20.49 -13.24 7.87
CA ALA A 298 -20.67 -13.39 6.44
C ALA A 298 -21.68 -12.35 5.91
N GLY A 299 -21.34 -11.69 4.80
CA GLY A 299 -22.17 -10.68 4.16
C GLY A 299 -22.50 -9.46 5.02
N ILE A 300 -21.76 -9.20 6.11
CA ILE A 300 -22.05 -8.09 7.02
C ILE A 300 -22.12 -6.73 6.31
N ILE A 301 -21.30 -6.51 5.27
CA ILE A 301 -21.32 -5.26 4.50
C ILE A 301 -22.70 -5.07 3.85
N THR A 302 -23.23 -6.09 3.19
CA THR A 302 -24.56 -6.02 2.55
C THR A 302 -25.71 -6.01 3.54
N ARG A 303 -25.52 -6.56 4.75
CA ARG A 303 -26.54 -6.50 5.80
C ARG A 303 -26.64 -5.09 6.38
N ILE A 304 -25.52 -4.48 6.72
CA ILE A 304 -25.48 -3.12 7.29
C ILE A 304 -25.71 -2.07 6.21
N TRP A 305 -25.09 -2.17 5.04
CA TRP A 305 -25.20 -1.23 3.93
C TRP A 305 -25.84 -1.89 2.70
N PRO A 306 -27.18 -2.04 2.67
CA PRO A 306 -27.87 -2.89 1.71
C PRO A 306 -27.84 -2.37 0.27
N ASN A 307 -27.61 -1.08 0.07
CA ASN A 307 -27.56 -0.46 -1.26
C ASN A 307 -26.15 -0.48 -1.88
N THR A 308 -25.17 -1.11 -1.21
CA THR A 308 -23.79 -1.21 -1.68
C THR A 308 -23.72 -2.02 -2.98
N LYS A 309 -23.16 -1.40 -4.02
CA LYS A 309 -23.03 -2.02 -5.36
C LYS A 309 -21.69 -2.74 -5.55
N TYR A 310 -20.63 -2.26 -4.91
CA TYR A 310 -19.29 -2.84 -4.99
C TYR A 310 -18.41 -2.41 -3.81
N VAL A 311 -17.31 -3.13 -3.63
CA VAL A 311 -16.23 -2.82 -2.68
C VAL A 311 -15.08 -2.13 -3.42
N ASP A 312 -14.71 -0.91 -3.03
CA ASP A 312 -13.61 -0.14 -3.61
C ASP A 312 -12.33 -0.33 -2.79
N ALA A 313 -11.40 -1.14 -3.28
CA ALA A 313 -10.13 -1.41 -2.60
C ALA A 313 -9.06 -1.95 -3.55
N ILE A 314 -7.81 -1.52 -3.37
CA ILE A 314 -6.68 -2.15 -4.06
C ILE A 314 -6.50 -3.58 -3.51
N VAL A 315 -6.69 -4.56 -4.40
CA VAL A 315 -6.54 -6.01 -4.16
C VAL A 315 -5.49 -6.68 -5.05
N THR A 316 -4.68 -5.90 -5.77
CA THR A 316 -3.56 -6.44 -6.58
C THR A 316 -2.26 -6.53 -5.77
N GLY A 317 -1.32 -7.37 -6.23
CA GLY A 317 -0.03 -7.58 -5.55
C GLY A 317 -0.22 -8.14 -4.15
N ALA A 318 0.50 -7.59 -3.16
CA ALA A 318 0.46 -8.02 -1.76
C ALA A 318 -0.94 -8.02 -1.12
N MET A 319 -1.90 -7.28 -1.69
CA MET A 319 -3.27 -7.16 -1.18
C MET A 319 -4.19 -8.29 -1.68
N ALA A 320 -3.76 -9.10 -2.65
CA ALA A 320 -4.56 -10.19 -3.21
C ALA A 320 -4.97 -11.23 -2.16
N GLN A 321 -4.15 -11.42 -1.11
CA GLN A 321 -4.48 -12.31 0.01
C GLN A 321 -5.81 -11.97 0.70
N TYR A 322 -6.22 -10.70 0.71
CA TYR A 322 -7.44 -10.27 1.39
C TYR A 322 -8.70 -10.46 0.54
N ILE A 323 -8.59 -10.93 -0.71
CA ILE A 323 -9.73 -11.11 -1.61
C ILE A 323 -10.76 -12.05 -0.96
N ARG A 324 -10.33 -13.19 -0.42
CA ARG A 324 -11.25 -14.16 0.23
C ARG A 324 -11.93 -13.57 1.46
N THR A 325 -11.17 -12.89 2.32
CA THR A 325 -11.70 -12.22 3.52
C THR A 325 -12.73 -11.15 3.15
N LEU A 326 -12.46 -10.35 2.11
CA LEU A 326 -13.39 -9.35 1.63
C LEU A 326 -14.63 -9.99 0.98
N GLN A 327 -14.49 -11.07 0.22
CA GLN A 327 -15.63 -11.82 -0.34
C GLN A 327 -16.55 -12.36 0.76
N TYR A 328 -15.97 -12.88 1.84
CA TYR A 328 -16.72 -13.34 3.02
C TYR A 328 -17.53 -12.20 3.65
N TYR A 329 -16.90 -11.07 3.99
CA TYR A 329 -17.60 -9.94 4.60
C TYR A 329 -18.55 -9.21 3.65
N SER A 330 -18.26 -9.21 2.35
CA SER A 330 -19.06 -8.52 1.33
C SER A 330 -20.25 -9.34 0.84
N GLY A 331 -20.31 -10.64 1.12
CA GLY A 331 -21.35 -11.51 0.58
C GLY A 331 -21.24 -11.71 -0.94
N GLY A 332 -20.01 -11.62 -1.47
CA GLY A 332 -19.75 -11.78 -2.90
C GLY A 332 -19.97 -10.52 -3.75
N LEU A 333 -20.03 -9.32 -3.16
CA LEU A 333 -20.03 -8.08 -3.93
C LEU A 333 -18.75 -7.98 -4.81
N PRO A 334 -18.85 -7.38 -6.01
CA PRO A 334 -17.68 -7.10 -6.84
C PRO A 334 -16.63 -6.28 -6.08
N ILE A 335 -15.36 -6.68 -6.17
CA ILE A 335 -14.23 -5.95 -5.59
C ILE A 335 -13.48 -5.23 -6.70
N VAL A 336 -13.45 -3.91 -6.61
CA VAL A 336 -13.00 -3.02 -7.67
C VAL A 336 -11.67 -2.39 -7.25
N SER A 337 -10.63 -2.62 -8.07
CA SER A 337 -9.35 -1.91 -7.97
C SER A 337 -9.27 -0.85 -9.07
N THR A 338 -9.29 0.42 -8.69
CA THR A 338 -9.54 1.54 -9.62
C THR A 338 -8.28 2.12 -10.26
N SER A 339 -7.17 2.22 -9.52
CA SER A 339 -5.97 2.91 -10.00
C SER A 339 -4.67 2.28 -9.52
N TYR A 340 -3.61 2.57 -10.26
CA TYR A 340 -2.22 2.25 -9.93
C TYR A 340 -1.42 3.54 -9.83
N ALA A 341 -0.87 3.81 -8.64
CA ALA A 341 -0.15 5.02 -8.31
C ALA A 341 0.90 4.77 -7.22
N SER A 342 1.92 5.63 -7.15
CA SER A 342 2.91 5.71 -6.09
C SER A 342 3.12 7.16 -5.64
N SER A 343 4.01 7.37 -4.66
CA SER A 343 4.43 8.73 -4.28
C SER A 343 5.24 9.41 -5.40
N GLU A 344 6.00 8.62 -6.17
CA GLU A 344 6.83 9.09 -7.29
C GLU A 344 6.04 9.48 -8.53
N CYS A 345 4.97 8.74 -8.85
CA CYS A 345 4.14 9.01 -10.02
C CYS A 345 2.75 8.39 -9.89
N PHE A 346 1.77 9.04 -10.50
CA PHE A 346 0.46 8.45 -10.75
C PHE A 346 0.48 7.81 -12.14
N PHE A 347 0.36 6.49 -12.21
CA PHE A 347 0.61 5.74 -13.45
C PHE A 347 -0.64 5.63 -14.31
N GLY A 348 -1.72 5.05 -13.78
CA GLY A 348 -2.82 4.61 -14.62
C GLY A 348 -4.08 4.19 -13.88
N ILE A 349 -5.10 3.83 -14.66
CA ILE A 349 -6.42 3.43 -14.17
C ILE A 349 -6.83 2.07 -14.74
N ASN A 350 -7.70 1.36 -14.03
CA ASN A 350 -8.34 0.16 -14.54
C ASN A 350 -9.54 0.56 -15.42
N LEU A 351 -9.44 0.30 -16.73
CA LEU A 351 -10.52 0.58 -17.69
C LEU A 351 -11.67 -0.44 -17.65
N ARG A 352 -11.47 -1.57 -16.97
CA ARG A 352 -12.46 -2.63 -16.71
C ARG A 352 -12.63 -2.85 -15.20
N PRO A 353 -13.14 -1.86 -14.45
CA PRO A 353 -13.21 -1.91 -12.99
C PRO A 353 -14.00 -3.10 -12.42
N MET A 354 -14.95 -3.65 -13.19
CA MET A 354 -15.80 -4.77 -12.78
C MET A 354 -15.25 -6.16 -13.18
N CYS A 355 -14.00 -6.25 -13.65
CA CYS A 355 -13.37 -7.55 -13.91
C CYS A 355 -13.13 -8.33 -12.61
N ASP A 356 -12.84 -9.63 -12.74
CA ASP A 356 -12.40 -10.41 -11.58
C ASP A 356 -11.10 -9.83 -11.00
N PRO A 357 -10.91 -9.82 -9.66
CA PRO A 357 -9.68 -9.34 -9.04
C PRO A 357 -8.39 -9.96 -9.58
N SER A 358 -8.42 -11.21 -10.05
CA SER A 358 -7.27 -11.89 -10.67
C SER A 358 -6.95 -11.39 -12.08
N GLU A 359 -7.92 -10.77 -12.75
CA GLU A 359 -7.80 -10.28 -14.13
C GLU A 359 -7.34 -8.83 -14.23
N VAL A 360 -7.39 -8.08 -13.11
CA VAL A 360 -7.11 -6.64 -13.04
C VAL A 360 -5.85 -6.26 -13.82
N SER A 361 -6.02 -5.31 -14.73
CA SER A 361 -4.95 -4.70 -15.53
C SER A 361 -5.14 -3.19 -15.55
N TYR A 362 -4.05 -2.44 -15.37
CA TYR A 362 -4.04 -0.99 -15.36
C TYR A 362 -3.51 -0.46 -16.68
N THR A 363 -4.22 0.50 -17.28
CA THR A 363 -3.75 1.20 -18.48
C THR A 363 -2.97 2.43 -18.01
N ILE A 364 -1.67 2.47 -18.30
CA ILE A 364 -0.83 3.62 -17.99
C ILE A 364 -1.26 4.80 -18.84
N MET A 365 -1.49 5.96 -18.23
CA MET A 365 -1.87 7.18 -18.93
C MET A 365 -0.62 7.91 -19.42
N PRO A 366 -0.40 8.04 -20.74
CA PRO A 366 0.88 8.47 -21.30
C PRO A 366 1.19 9.96 -21.06
N ASN A 367 0.25 10.76 -20.57
CA ASN A 367 0.46 12.17 -20.25
C ASN A 367 0.99 12.42 -18.82
N MET A 368 1.11 11.38 -18.00
CA MET A 368 1.43 11.51 -16.58
C MET A 368 2.92 11.71 -16.31
N ALA A 369 3.76 10.95 -17.01
CA ALA A 369 5.22 10.99 -16.97
C ALA A 369 5.76 10.36 -18.26
N TYR A 370 7.07 10.44 -18.49
CA TYR A 370 7.71 9.62 -19.52
C TYR A 370 8.08 8.26 -18.91
N PHE A 371 7.65 7.18 -19.56
CA PHE A 371 7.71 5.81 -19.06
C PHE A 371 8.64 4.96 -19.93
N GLU A 372 9.59 4.32 -19.28
CA GLU A 372 10.49 3.34 -19.85
C GLU A 372 10.39 2.02 -19.07
N PHE A 373 10.74 0.91 -19.72
CA PHE A 373 10.52 -0.43 -19.18
C PHE A 373 11.81 -1.26 -19.30
N LEU A 374 12.31 -1.75 -18.17
CA LEU A 374 13.49 -2.62 -18.12
C LEU A 374 13.04 -4.08 -18.12
N PRO A 375 13.38 -4.89 -19.15
CA PRO A 375 13.03 -6.31 -19.16
C PRO A 375 13.58 -7.04 -17.94
N VAL A 376 12.73 -7.81 -17.25
CA VAL A 376 13.15 -8.59 -16.08
C VAL A 376 14.07 -9.74 -16.52
N GLY A 377 15.25 -9.85 -15.89
CA GLY A 377 16.24 -10.88 -16.19
C GLY A 377 17.40 -10.39 -17.06
N GLU A 378 17.34 -9.17 -17.56
CA GLU A 378 18.44 -8.53 -18.29
C GLU A 378 19.31 -7.67 -17.37
N VAL A 379 20.57 -7.47 -17.77
CA VAL A 379 21.48 -6.56 -17.06
C VAL A 379 20.96 -5.13 -17.21
N VAL A 380 21.01 -4.37 -16.11
CA VAL A 380 20.64 -2.96 -16.11
C VAL A 380 21.61 -2.20 -17.02
N ASP A 381 21.18 -1.94 -18.25
CA ASP A 381 21.85 -1.07 -19.21
C ASP A 381 20.83 -0.08 -19.77
N ALA A 382 21.26 1.18 -19.92
CA ALA A 382 20.50 2.26 -20.51
C ALA A 382 20.03 1.94 -21.94
N THR A 383 20.70 1.02 -22.64
CA THR A 383 20.37 0.55 -23.98
C THR A 383 19.22 -0.47 -24.03
N ASN A 384 18.94 -1.15 -22.92
CA ASN A 384 17.96 -2.25 -22.86
C ASN A 384 16.54 -1.76 -22.50
N LEU A 385 16.35 -0.47 -22.26
CA LEU A 385 15.04 0.08 -21.93
C LEU A 385 14.12 0.13 -23.15
N VAL A 386 12.88 -0.30 -22.94
CA VAL A 386 11.80 -0.31 -23.93
C VAL A 386 10.86 0.86 -23.68
N ASP A 387 10.44 1.55 -24.75
CA ASP A 387 9.40 2.59 -24.70
C ASP A 387 8.04 2.02 -24.33
N LEU A 388 7.18 2.83 -23.70
CA LEU A 388 5.79 2.47 -23.39
C LEU A 388 5.04 1.85 -24.58
N ALA A 389 5.15 2.44 -25.76
CA ALA A 389 4.45 1.96 -26.96
C ALA A 389 5.02 0.64 -27.55
N ARG A 390 6.17 0.16 -27.05
CA ARG A 390 6.93 -0.95 -27.66
C ARG A 390 7.06 -2.19 -26.77
N VAL A 391 6.42 -2.19 -25.60
CA VAL A 391 6.40 -3.37 -24.72
C VAL A 391 5.69 -4.55 -25.37
N GLU A 392 6.03 -5.77 -24.98
CA GLU A 392 5.47 -6.99 -25.59
C GLU A 392 4.52 -7.72 -24.63
N VAL A 393 3.40 -8.22 -25.15
CA VAL A 393 2.43 -8.99 -24.37
C VAL A 393 3.08 -10.22 -23.73
N GLY A 394 2.78 -10.45 -22.46
CA GLY A 394 3.29 -11.58 -21.69
C GLY A 394 4.67 -11.36 -21.07
N ARG A 395 5.44 -10.36 -21.53
CA ARG A 395 6.74 -10.01 -20.93
C ARG A 395 6.57 -9.22 -19.63
N GLU A 396 7.56 -9.38 -18.76
CA GLU A 396 7.67 -8.68 -17.48
C GLU A 396 8.74 -7.60 -17.53
N TYR A 397 8.41 -6.43 -16.98
CA TYR A 397 9.29 -5.27 -16.98
C TYR A 397 9.27 -4.58 -15.63
N GLU A 398 10.43 -4.07 -15.21
CA GLU A 398 10.51 -3.07 -14.15
C GLU A 398 10.21 -1.68 -14.72
N VAL A 399 9.39 -0.90 -14.02
CA VAL A 399 9.02 0.45 -14.45
C VAL A 399 10.12 1.46 -14.12
N VAL A 400 10.49 2.24 -15.13
CA VAL A 400 11.41 3.37 -15.03
C VAL A 400 10.65 4.64 -15.45
N ILE A 401 10.76 5.70 -14.64
CA ILE A 401 10.01 6.94 -14.86
C ILE A 401 10.92 8.16 -14.97
N THR A 402 10.47 9.09 -15.80
CA THR A 402 10.98 10.46 -15.84
C THR A 402 9.82 11.43 -15.60
N THR A 403 9.90 12.23 -14.54
CA THR A 403 8.82 13.08 -14.03
C THR A 403 9.12 14.57 -14.20
N TYR A 404 8.07 15.39 -14.20
CA TYR A 404 8.19 16.85 -14.25
C TYR A 404 8.91 17.43 -13.03
N ALA A 405 8.79 16.81 -11.85
CA ALA A 405 9.51 17.19 -10.63
C ALA A 405 11.01 16.87 -10.64
N GLY A 406 11.54 16.26 -11.71
CA GLY A 406 12.98 16.08 -11.91
C GLY A 406 13.54 14.71 -11.57
N LEU A 407 12.70 13.72 -11.25
CA LEU A 407 13.15 12.32 -11.25
C LEU A 407 13.41 11.94 -12.70
N SER A 408 14.64 11.58 -13.06
CA SER A 408 15.02 11.26 -14.44
C SER A 408 15.53 9.83 -14.53
N ARG A 409 14.89 9.00 -15.36
CA ARG A 409 15.12 7.54 -15.48
C ARG A 409 15.22 6.83 -14.12
N TYR A 410 14.32 7.20 -13.20
CA TYR A 410 14.25 6.64 -11.85
C TYR A 410 13.55 5.29 -11.86
N ARG A 411 14.19 4.29 -11.26
CA ARG A 411 13.65 2.94 -11.06
C ARG A 411 12.65 2.94 -9.91
N VAL A 412 11.38 2.67 -10.22
CA VAL A 412 10.30 2.57 -9.21
C VAL A 412 10.46 1.32 -8.35
N GLY A 413 11.01 0.26 -8.95
CA GLY A 413 11.13 -1.07 -8.38
C GLY A 413 9.86 -1.90 -8.51
N ASP A 414 8.84 -1.44 -9.23
CA ASP A 414 7.64 -2.23 -9.51
C ASP A 414 7.83 -3.06 -10.78
N VAL A 415 7.48 -4.35 -10.73
CA VAL A 415 7.47 -5.28 -11.85
C VAL A 415 6.05 -5.45 -12.36
N LEU A 416 5.87 -5.17 -13.65
CA LEU A 416 4.60 -5.23 -14.35
C LEU A 416 4.68 -6.25 -15.49
N ARG A 417 3.59 -6.99 -15.70
CA ARG A 417 3.43 -7.88 -16.86
C ARG A 417 2.44 -7.27 -17.85
N VAL A 418 2.81 -7.18 -19.12
CA VAL A 418 1.90 -6.70 -20.17
C VAL A 418 0.81 -7.76 -20.41
N THR A 419 -0.45 -7.38 -20.29
CA THR A 419 -1.60 -8.29 -20.48
C THR A 419 -2.33 -8.05 -21.80
N GLY A 420 -2.17 -6.88 -22.40
CA GLY A 420 -2.84 -6.50 -23.64
C GLY A 420 -2.68 -5.01 -23.90
N PHE A 421 -3.53 -4.47 -24.77
CA PHE A 421 -3.54 -3.07 -25.15
C PHE A 421 -4.97 -2.54 -25.20
N HIS A 422 -5.17 -1.29 -24.76
CA HIS A 422 -6.37 -0.50 -25.07
C HIS A 422 -5.95 0.52 -26.14
N ASN A 423 -6.53 0.43 -27.33
CA ASN A 423 -5.97 1.07 -28.53
C ASN A 423 -4.50 0.66 -28.71
N VAL A 424 -3.56 1.60 -28.63
CA VAL A 424 -2.12 1.32 -28.65
C VAL A 424 -1.45 1.49 -27.28
N ALA A 425 -2.22 1.80 -26.23
CA ALA A 425 -1.71 1.92 -24.86
C ALA A 425 -1.65 0.54 -24.18
N PRO A 426 -0.47 0.11 -23.70
CA PRO A 426 -0.34 -1.16 -23.00
C PRO A 426 -1.11 -1.17 -21.68
N GLN A 427 -1.65 -2.35 -21.38
CA GLN A 427 -2.28 -2.67 -20.11
C GLN A 427 -1.37 -3.60 -19.32
N PHE A 428 -1.23 -3.32 -18.03
CA PHE A 428 -0.29 -3.99 -17.16
C PHE A 428 -0.97 -4.63 -15.96
N ARG A 429 -0.65 -5.89 -15.71
CA ARG A 429 -0.89 -6.54 -14.42
C ARG A 429 0.28 -6.27 -13.49
N PHE A 430 -0.02 -5.80 -12.29
CA PHE A 430 0.97 -5.67 -11.23
C PHE A 430 1.42 -7.06 -10.77
N VAL A 431 2.73 -7.35 -10.85
CA VAL A 431 3.30 -8.63 -10.42
C VAL A 431 3.82 -8.51 -8.99
N ARG A 432 4.80 -7.64 -8.76
CA ARG A 432 5.50 -7.51 -7.46
C ARG A 432 6.30 -6.23 -7.38
N ARG A 433 6.77 -5.90 -6.19
CA ARG A 433 7.88 -4.95 -6.01
C ARG A 433 9.19 -5.74 -5.93
N GLN A 434 10.18 -5.35 -6.72
CA GLN A 434 11.50 -5.94 -6.79
C GLN A 434 12.31 -5.56 -5.53
N SER A 435 12.05 -6.30 -4.46
CA SER A 435 12.90 -6.37 -3.28
C SER A 435 13.16 -7.84 -2.98
N VAL A 436 14.42 -8.24 -2.80
CA VAL A 436 14.75 -9.55 -2.24
C VAL A 436 14.18 -9.58 -0.82
N LEU A 437 13.27 -10.51 -0.54
CA LEU A 437 12.62 -10.61 0.76
C LEU A 437 13.39 -11.54 1.70
N LEU A 438 13.77 -12.71 1.20
CA LEU A 438 14.47 -13.73 1.97
C LEU A 438 15.69 -14.23 1.19
N SER A 439 16.77 -14.45 1.92
CA SER A 439 18.02 -15.02 1.42
C SER A 439 18.78 -15.58 2.61
N ILE A 440 19.23 -16.83 2.53
CA ILE A 440 20.16 -17.44 3.50
C ILE A 440 21.58 -17.48 2.92
N GLU A 441 21.70 -17.80 1.64
CA GLU A 441 22.96 -17.88 0.91
C GLU A 441 22.80 -17.32 -0.52
N ALA A 442 22.88 -18.16 -1.56
CA ALA A 442 22.69 -17.74 -2.95
C ALA A 442 21.21 -17.66 -3.35
N ASP A 443 20.31 -18.23 -2.53
CA ASP A 443 18.88 -18.15 -2.72
C ASP A 443 18.38 -16.72 -2.59
N LYS A 444 17.51 -16.31 -3.51
CA LYS A 444 16.83 -15.02 -3.49
C LYS A 444 15.36 -15.28 -3.69
N THR A 445 14.63 -15.30 -2.59
CA THR A 445 13.17 -15.43 -2.63
C THR A 445 12.55 -14.04 -2.59
N ASP A 446 11.75 -13.74 -3.61
CA ASP A 446 10.99 -12.51 -3.69
C ASP A 446 9.57 -12.63 -3.13
N GLU A 447 8.81 -11.53 -3.18
CA GLU A 447 7.47 -11.46 -2.58
C GLU A 447 6.47 -12.33 -3.27
N ALA A 448 6.54 -12.39 -4.60
CA ALA A 448 5.62 -13.18 -5.39
C ALA A 448 5.88 -14.67 -5.19
N GLU A 449 7.14 -15.09 -5.09
CA GLU A 449 7.51 -16.48 -4.81
C GLU A 449 7.01 -16.92 -3.43
N LEU A 450 7.29 -16.12 -2.39
CA LEU A 450 6.82 -16.43 -1.04
C LEU A 450 5.29 -16.44 -0.96
N HIS A 451 4.62 -15.48 -1.61
CA HIS A 451 3.15 -15.42 -1.65
C HIS A 451 2.54 -16.64 -2.34
N ARG A 452 3.03 -17.01 -3.53
CA ARG A 452 2.62 -18.22 -4.24
C ARG A 452 2.82 -19.48 -3.41
N ALA A 453 3.92 -19.57 -2.66
CA ALA A 453 4.19 -20.68 -1.76
C ALA A 453 3.14 -20.78 -0.64
N VAL A 454 2.82 -19.66 0.02
CA VAL A 454 1.79 -19.61 1.07
C VAL A 454 0.40 -19.94 0.50
N GLU A 455 0.02 -19.38 -0.65
CA GLU A 455 -1.27 -19.66 -1.29
C GLU A 455 -1.41 -21.12 -1.68
N ARG A 456 -0.36 -21.74 -2.24
CA ARG A 456 -0.36 -23.15 -2.61
C ARG A 456 -0.54 -24.05 -1.39
N ALA A 457 0.19 -23.80 -0.30
CA ALA A 457 0.05 -24.58 0.94
C ALA A 457 -1.33 -24.38 1.58
N SER A 458 -1.81 -23.14 1.65
CA SER A 458 -3.13 -22.80 2.20
C SER A 458 -4.27 -23.45 1.40
N SER A 459 -4.25 -23.33 0.07
CA SER A 459 -5.28 -23.89 -0.81
C SER A 459 -5.32 -25.42 -0.81
N ALA A 460 -4.17 -26.08 -0.79
CA ALA A 460 -4.09 -27.54 -0.85
C ALA A 460 -4.44 -28.22 0.49
N LEU A 461 -4.11 -27.60 1.63
CA LEU A 461 -4.11 -28.29 2.92
C LEU A 461 -4.96 -27.63 4.02
N LEU A 462 -5.16 -26.32 3.97
CA LEU A 462 -5.97 -25.60 4.97
C LEU A 462 -7.41 -25.39 4.52
N CYS A 463 -7.60 -24.93 3.28
CA CYS A 463 -8.93 -24.59 2.76
C CYS A 463 -9.93 -25.75 2.77
N PRO A 464 -9.55 -27.01 2.44
CA PRO A 464 -10.45 -28.16 2.56
C PRO A 464 -10.95 -28.43 3.98
N ARG A 465 -10.32 -27.82 5.00
CA ARG A 465 -10.66 -27.96 6.42
C ARG A 465 -11.38 -26.72 6.98
N GLY A 466 -11.79 -25.78 6.12
CA GLY A 466 -12.43 -24.53 6.56
C GLY A 466 -11.48 -23.60 7.34
N VAL A 467 -10.16 -23.74 7.13
CA VAL A 467 -9.14 -22.87 7.71
C VAL A 467 -8.48 -22.08 6.58
N SER A 468 -8.23 -20.80 6.81
CA SER A 468 -7.51 -19.92 5.89
C SER A 468 -6.41 -19.16 6.64
N VAL A 469 -5.39 -18.71 5.90
CA VAL A 469 -4.36 -17.81 6.44
C VAL A 469 -4.92 -16.39 6.42
N ALA A 470 -5.16 -15.82 7.60
CA ALA A 470 -5.65 -14.45 7.76
C ALA A 470 -4.58 -13.43 7.35
N ASP A 471 -3.35 -13.65 7.81
CA ASP A 471 -2.18 -12.88 7.41
C ASP A 471 -0.88 -13.67 7.65
N TYR A 472 0.22 -13.24 7.04
CA TYR A 472 1.52 -13.84 7.25
C TYR A 472 2.69 -12.87 7.08
N THR A 473 3.80 -13.18 7.72
CA THR A 473 5.10 -12.55 7.48
C THR A 473 6.20 -13.59 7.53
N SER A 474 7.43 -13.21 7.21
CA SER A 474 8.57 -14.10 7.22
C SER A 474 9.83 -13.44 7.78
N ARG A 475 10.86 -14.25 8.03
CA ARG A 475 12.23 -13.78 8.22
C ARG A 475 13.23 -14.86 7.84
N ALA A 476 14.43 -14.42 7.47
CA ALA A 476 15.60 -15.30 7.41
C ALA A 476 16.11 -15.51 8.84
N CYS A 477 16.21 -16.77 9.27
CA CYS A 477 16.72 -17.13 10.59
C CYS A 477 18.11 -17.74 10.46
N THR A 478 19.11 -17.04 10.97
CA THR A 478 20.52 -17.46 11.00
C THR A 478 21.00 -17.84 12.40
N GLU A 479 20.07 -18.00 13.34
CA GLU A 479 20.36 -18.44 14.73
C GLU A 479 20.88 -19.88 14.80
N ARG A 480 20.65 -20.66 13.74
CA ARG A 480 21.11 -22.04 13.58
C ARG A 480 21.81 -22.17 12.24
N ILE A 481 22.71 -23.15 12.14
CA ILE A 481 23.46 -23.46 10.93
C ILE A 481 23.07 -24.89 10.49
N PRO A 482 22.64 -25.10 9.23
CA PRO A 482 22.37 -24.08 8.21
C PRO A 482 21.18 -23.18 8.60
N GLY A 483 21.20 -21.92 8.16
CA GLY A 483 20.11 -20.98 8.37
C GLY A 483 18.86 -21.39 7.60
N HIS A 484 17.67 -20.95 8.01
CA HIS A 484 16.40 -21.37 7.40
C HIS A 484 15.38 -20.24 7.36
N TYR A 485 14.34 -20.42 6.55
CA TYR A 485 13.22 -19.49 6.49
C TYR A 485 12.22 -19.76 7.61
N VAL A 486 11.77 -18.70 8.28
CA VAL A 486 10.68 -18.74 9.25
C VAL A 486 9.50 -17.95 8.69
N VAL A 487 8.32 -18.56 8.66
CA VAL A 487 7.08 -17.95 8.20
C VAL A 487 6.06 -17.95 9.34
N TYR A 488 5.57 -16.78 9.71
CA TYR A 488 4.57 -16.60 10.76
C TYR A 488 3.18 -16.59 10.12
N TRP A 489 2.27 -17.44 10.58
CA TRP A 489 0.89 -17.53 10.10
C TRP A 489 -0.11 -17.16 11.20
N GLU A 490 -1.00 -16.23 10.93
CA GLU A 490 -2.23 -16.05 11.69
C GLU A 490 -3.36 -16.73 10.92
N LEU A 491 -4.10 -17.63 11.59
CA LEU A 491 -5.12 -18.47 10.95
C LEU A 491 -6.53 -17.97 11.29
N LEU A 492 -7.42 -18.04 10.31
CA LEU A 492 -8.86 -17.81 10.44
C LEU A 492 -9.61 -19.12 10.18
N THR A 493 -10.51 -19.47 11.09
CA THR A 493 -11.34 -20.67 10.99
C THR A 493 -12.79 -20.28 10.71
N GLU A 494 -13.42 -20.87 9.70
CA GLU A 494 -14.78 -20.54 9.23
C GLU A 494 -15.91 -21.20 10.04
N SER A 495 -15.65 -21.69 11.26
CA SER A 495 -16.67 -22.32 12.12
C SER A 495 -17.19 -21.40 13.24
N PRO A 496 -18.49 -21.49 13.58
CA PRO A 496 -19.11 -20.64 14.59
C PRO A 496 -18.55 -20.92 15.98
N VAL A 497 -18.32 -19.84 16.73
CA VAL A 497 -17.94 -19.85 18.15
C VAL A 497 -19.03 -20.61 18.93
N GLY A 498 -18.72 -21.84 19.36
CA GLY A 498 -19.68 -22.65 20.15
C GLY A 498 -19.52 -24.17 20.04
N ALA A 499 -18.82 -24.72 19.05
CA ALA A 499 -18.43 -26.13 19.05
C ALA A 499 -17.14 -26.31 19.88
N GLY A 500 -17.19 -27.18 20.89
CA GLY A 500 -16.05 -27.47 21.77
C GLY A 500 -14.79 -27.84 21.01
N ASP A 501 -13.63 -27.42 21.55
CA ASP A 501 -12.28 -27.69 21.05
C ASP A 501 -12.19 -27.74 19.52
N GLY A 502 -12.23 -26.56 18.89
CA GLY A 502 -12.09 -26.41 17.44
C GLY A 502 -10.98 -27.31 16.92
N GLU A 503 -11.26 -28.05 15.84
CA GLU A 503 -10.27 -28.91 15.18
C GLU A 503 -9.04 -28.08 14.81
N THR A 504 -8.08 -28.08 15.73
CA THR A 504 -6.78 -27.44 15.56
C THR A 504 -6.08 -28.11 14.40
N VAL A 505 -5.55 -27.31 13.47
CA VAL A 505 -4.72 -27.84 12.38
C VAL A 505 -3.61 -28.68 13.00
N ASP A 506 -3.64 -29.99 12.74
CA ASP A 506 -2.69 -30.92 13.34
C ASP A 506 -1.24 -30.61 12.87
N GLY A 507 -0.26 -30.96 13.70
CA GLY A 507 1.15 -30.70 13.40
C GLY A 507 1.65 -31.41 12.13
N GLU A 508 0.99 -32.50 11.72
CA GLU A 508 1.29 -33.20 10.47
C GLU A 508 0.90 -32.38 9.25
N THR A 509 -0.28 -31.76 9.28
CA THR A 509 -0.80 -30.88 8.24
C THR A 509 0.07 -29.64 8.12
N LEU A 510 0.46 -29.01 9.24
CA LEU A 510 1.41 -27.89 9.21
C LEU A 510 2.79 -28.30 8.68
N GLY A 511 3.28 -29.49 9.03
CA GLY A 511 4.50 -30.04 8.43
C GLY A 511 4.37 -30.18 6.91
N ARG A 512 3.25 -30.74 6.43
CA ARG A 512 2.95 -30.83 4.99
C ARG A 512 2.83 -29.46 4.33
N CYS A 513 2.30 -28.45 5.04
CA CYS A 513 2.31 -27.06 4.56
C CYS A 513 3.74 -26.54 4.37
N CYS A 514 4.65 -26.79 5.32
CA CYS A 514 6.06 -26.44 5.14
C CYS A 514 6.63 -27.05 3.85
N LEU A 515 6.36 -28.34 3.61
CA LEU A 515 6.84 -29.04 2.42
C LEU A 515 6.24 -28.47 1.12
N GLU A 516 4.93 -28.24 1.07
CA GLU A 516 4.29 -27.62 -0.10
C GLU A 516 4.82 -26.22 -0.39
N MET A 517 5.17 -25.46 0.66
CA MET A 517 5.86 -24.18 0.50
C MET A 517 7.26 -24.39 -0.11
N GLU A 518 8.08 -25.29 0.44
CA GLU A 518 9.43 -25.57 -0.09
C GLU A 518 9.40 -26.03 -1.56
N GLU A 519 8.40 -26.83 -1.96
CA GLU A 519 8.20 -27.27 -3.35
C GLU A 519 7.78 -26.15 -4.31
N ALA A 520 7.16 -25.10 -3.79
CA ALA A 520 6.75 -23.94 -4.57
C ALA A 520 7.88 -22.91 -4.76
N LEU A 521 8.95 -23.00 -3.98
CA LEU A 521 10.09 -22.09 -4.05
C LEU A 521 11.04 -22.43 -5.21
N SER A 522 11.91 -21.46 -5.52
CA SER A 522 12.79 -21.50 -6.67
C SER A 522 13.71 -22.73 -6.69
N ALA A 523 14.21 -23.09 -7.88
CA ALA A 523 15.15 -24.20 -8.03
C ALA A 523 16.41 -24.02 -7.18
N VAL A 524 16.88 -22.77 -7.02
CA VAL A 524 18.06 -22.42 -6.20
C VAL A 524 17.79 -22.71 -4.72
N TYR A 525 16.61 -22.31 -4.21
CA TYR A 525 16.22 -22.65 -2.83
C TYR A 525 16.17 -24.16 -2.63
N ARG A 526 15.52 -24.91 -3.54
CA ARG A 526 15.40 -26.37 -3.45
C ARG A 526 16.76 -27.08 -3.59
N GLN A 527 17.65 -26.56 -4.41
CA GLN A 527 19.03 -27.05 -4.51
C GLN A 527 19.79 -26.84 -3.20
N GLY A 528 19.73 -25.65 -2.61
CA GLY A 528 20.32 -25.34 -1.31
C GLY A 528 19.78 -26.22 -0.18
N ARG A 529 18.50 -26.64 -0.26
CA ARG A 529 17.87 -27.57 0.70
C ARG A 529 18.29 -29.03 0.52
N VAL A 530 18.44 -29.51 -0.71
CA VAL A 530 18.57 -30.96 -1.03
C VAL A 530 20.00 -31.37 -1.37
N ALA A 531 20.68 -30.60 -2.22
CA ALA A 531 21.98 -30.96 -2.76
C ALA A 531 23.12 -30.36 -1.92
N ASP A 532 23.03 -29.06 -1.63
CA ASP A 532 24.13 -28.33 -1.01
C ASP A 532 24.06 -28.39 0.52
N GLY A 533 22.85 -28.61 1.07
CA GLY A 533 22.61 -28.63 2.52
C GLY A 533 22.86 -27.28 3.20
N SER A 534 22.97 -26.20 2.42
CA SER A 534 23.27 -24.85 2.90
C SER A 534 22.06 -24.10 3.46
N ILE A 535 20.85 -24.60 3.18
CA ILE A 535 19.59 -24.07 3.72
C ILE A 535 18.93 -25.14 4.60
N GLY A 536 18.53 -24.77 5.81
CA GLY A 536 17.77 -25.60 6.74
C GLY A 536 16.26 -25.66 6.43
N PRO A 537 15.51 -26.57 7.06
CA PRO A 537 14.08 -26.77 6.79
C PRO A 537 13.23 -25.53 7.09
N LEU A 538 12.32 -25.20 6.18
CA LEU A 538 11.36 -24.11 6.36
C LEU A 538 10.49 -24.36 7.60
N GLU A 539 10.36 -23.32 8.41
CA GLU A 539 9.61 -23.33 9.66
C GLU A 539 8.34 -22.49 9.53
N ILE A 540 7.17 -23.06 9.85
CA ILE A 540 5.94 -22.30 10.06
C ILE A 540 5.74 -22.10 11.57
N ARG A 541 5.49 -20.87 11.99
CA ARG A 541 5.11 -20.48 13.36
C ARG A 541 3.69 -19.93 13.38
N VAL A 542 2.77 -20.61 14.06
CA VAL A 542 1.39 -20.14 14.15
C VAL A 542 1.23 -19.17 15.32
N VAL A 543 0.78 -17.95 15.03
CA VAL A 543 0.60 -16.85 15.99
C VAL A 543 -0.87 -16.66 16.34
N ARG A 544 -1.15 -16.18 17.55
CA ARG A 544 -2.52 -16.02 18.08
C ARG A 544 -3.34 -15.07 17.20
N PRO A 545 -4.66 -15.26 17.08
CA PRO A 545 -5.53 -14.26 16.45
C PRO A 545 -5.33 -12.88 17.09
N GLY A 546 -5.21 -11.84 16.26
CA GLY A 546 -4.90 -10.47 16.67
C GLY A 546 -3.39 -10.15 16.75
N THR A 547 -2.50 -11.09 16.47
CA THR A 547 -1.05 -10.82 16.53
C THR A 547 -0.63 -9.78 15.49
N PHE A 548 -1.12 -9.87 14.25
CA PHE A 548 -0.78 -8.89 13.23
C PHE A 548 -1.42 -7.51 13.48
N GLU A 549 -2.49 -7.44 14.28
CA GLU A 549 -3.02 -6.18 14.80
C GLU A 549 -2.01 -5.53 15.77
N GLU A 550 -1.46 -6.30 16.72
CA GLU A 550 -0.42 -5.81 17.64
C GLU A 550 0.87 -5.37 16.88
N VAL A 551 1.27 -6.12 15.85
CA VAL A 551 2.43 -5.76 15.01
C VAL A 551 2.19 -4.46 14.26
N MET A 552 0.97 -4.27 13.73
CA MET A 552 0.56 -3.03 13.11
C MET A 552 0.58 -1.87 14.10
N ASP A 553 0.04 -2.03 15.31
CA ASP A 553 0.01 -0.97 16.32
C ASP A 553 1.44 -0.58 16.77
N LEU A 554 2.36 -1.56 16.85
CA LEU A 554 3.78 -1.29 17.05
C LEU A 554 4.38 -0.50 15.88
N ALA A 555 4.02 -0.80 14.62
CA ALA A 555 4.50 -0.04 13.47
C ALA A 555 3.92 1.39 13.45
N VAL A 556 2.66 1.55 13.84
CA VAL A 556 1.97 2.84 13.92
C VAL A 556 2.57 3.70 15.01
N SER A 557 2.82 3.15 16.20
CA SER A 557 3.48 3.88 17.30
C SER A 557 4.91 4.33 16.96
N ARG A 558 5.55 3.67 16.00
CA ARG A 558 6.86 4.06 15.42
C ARG A 558 6.76 5.01 14.23
N GLY A 559 5.57 5.54 13.97
CA GLY A 559 5.35 6.49 12.90
C GLY A 559 5.18 5.81 11.54
N THR A 560 4.36 4.76 11.42
CA THR A 560 3.78 4.27 10.14
C THR A 560 2.33 4.76 9.99
N SER A 561 1.87 5.08 8.77
CA SER A 561 0.48 5.54 8.56
C SER A 561 -0.48 4.36 8.58
N ILE A 562 -1.61 4.47 9.31
CA ILE A 562 -2.63 3.42 9.36
C ILE A 562 -3.25 3.13 8.00
N GLY A 563 -3.62 4.18 7.25
CA GLY A 563 -4.24 4.03 5.93
C GLY A 563 -3.31 3.50 4.85
N GLN A 564 -2.01 3.41 5.12
CA GLN A 564 -1.01 2.90 4.19
C GLN A 564 -0.23 1.70 4.73
N TYR A 565 -0.54 1.25 5.94
CA TYR A 565 0.13 0.11 6.54
C TYR A 565 -0.19 -1.15 5.73
N LYS A 566 0.86 -1.90 5.43
CA LYS A 566 0.81 -3.24 4.88
C LYS A 566 1.66 -4.11 5.78
N VAL A 567 1.19 -5.30 6.13
CA VAL A 567 2.03 -6.25 6.89
C VAL A 567 3.31 -6.49 6.07
N PRO A 568 4.50 -6.20 6.64
CA PRO A 568 5.75 -6.42 5.94
C PRO A 568 5.91 -7.91 5.68
N ARG A 569 6.25 -8.32 4.45
CA ARG A 569 6.40 -9.75 4.12
C ARG A 569 7.69 -10.36 4.63
N CYS A 570 8.68 -9.55 4.97
CA CYS A 570 9.86 -9.95 5.74
C CYS A 570 10.09 -8.94 6.85
N VAL A 571 10.36 -9.44 8.05
CA VAL A 571 10.64 -8.63 9.24
C VAL A 571 12.08 -8.86 9.65
N THR A 572 12.85 -7.78 9.69
CA THR A 572 14.24 -7.75 10.20
C THR A 572 14.37 -6.95 11.49
N VAL A 573 13.34 -6.18 11.86
CA VAL A 573 13.34 -5.30 13.04
C VAL A 573 13.24 -6.16 14.32
N PRO A 574 14.25 -6.14 15.23
CA PRO A 574 14.31 -7.06 16.37
C PRO A 574 13.05 -7.06 17.25
N SER A 575 12.54 -5.89 17.60
CA SER A 575 11.35 -5.76 18.44
C SER A 575 10.06 -6.33 17.80
N MET A 576 9.95 -6.32 16.47
CA MET A 576 8.80 -6.92 15.78
C MET A 576 8.94 -8.45 15.77
N VAL A 577 10.17 -8.96 15.60
CA VAL A 577 10.47 -10.40 15.72
C VAL A 577 10.17 -10.89 17.13
N GLU A 578 10.58 -10.15 18.16
CA GLU A 578 10.29 -10.48 19.57
C GLU A 578 8.78 -10.52 19.85
N LEU A 579 8.02 -9.54 19.33
CA LEU A 579 6.57 -9.52 19.45
C LEU A 579 5.94 -10.76 18.80
N LEU A 580 6.29 -11.04 17.54
CA LEU A 580 5.81 -12.22 16.80
C LEU A 580 6.15 -13.52 17.56
N ASP A 581 7.39 -13.67 18.01
CA ASP A 581 7.87 -14.84 18.75
C ASP A 581 7.15 -15.01 20.09
N SER A 582 6.80 -13.91 20.78
CA SER A 582 6.04 -13.94 22.03
C SER A 582 4.58 -14.38 21.86
N ARG A 583 4.04 -14.30 20.65
CA ARG A 583 2.64 -14.61 20.32
C ARG A 583 2.46 -15.96 19.63
N VAL A 584 3.54 -16.72 19.42
CA VAL A 584 3.47 -18.09 18.92
C VAL A 584 2.78 -19.00 19.95
N TYR A 585 1.70 -19.68 19.55
CA TYR A 585 0.95 -20.58 20.45
C TYR A 585 0.89 -22.04 19.97
N TYR A 586 1.14 -22.29 18.67
CA TYR A 586 1.36 -23.61 18.12
C TYR A 586 2.78 -23.65 17.54
N GLY A 587 3.49 -24.75 17.81
CA GLY A 587 4.95 -24.86 17.85
C GLY A 587 5.75 -24.45 16.61
N ARG A 588 7.06 -24.44 16.84
CA ARG A 588 8.09 -24.43 15.81
C ARG A 588 8.05 -25.78 15.07
N TYR A 589 7.36 -25.86 13.93
CA TYR A 589 7.22 -27.11 13.18
C TYR A 589 8.24 -27.21 12.04
N TRP A 590 8.87 -28.36 11.94
CA TRP A 590 9.80 -28.74 10.88
C TRP A 590 9.55 -30.22 10.55
N LEU A 591 9.43 -30.54 9.26
CA LEU A 591 9.60 -31.92 8.81
C LEU A 591 11.12 -32.20 8.77
N THR A 592 11.63 -32.94 9.75
CA THR A 592 12.99 -33.47 9.67
C THR A 592 13.00 -34.71 8.79
N TRP A 593 13.59 -34.57 7.60
CA TRP A 593 14.11 -35.61 6.69
C TRP A 593 13.27 -36.90 6.58
N ARG A 594 12.39 -36.97 5.57
CA ARG A 594 12.05 -38.20 4.80
C ARG A 594 10.98 -38.05 3.70
N VAL A 595 10.86 -36.88 3.05
CA VAL A 595 10.10 -36.78 1.79
C VAL A 595 11.04 -36.24 0.73
N LYS A 596 11.27 -37.02 -0.34
CA LYS A 596 12.08 -36.59 -1.48
C LYS A 596 11.37 -35.39 -2.11
N LEU A 597 11.98 -34.20 -2.03
CA LEU A 597 11.55 -33.11 -2.88
C LEU A 597 11.71 -33.54 -4.34
N THR A 598 10.75 -33.23 -5.20
CA THR A 598 10.83 -33.60 -6.62
C THR A 598 11.87 -32.75 -7.34
N TRP A 599 13.03 -33.37 -7.62
CA TRP A 599 14.04 -32.86 -8.54
C TRP A 599 14.16 -33.85 -9.72
N ALA A 600 13.77 -33.42 -10.92
CA ALA A 600 14.02 -34.15 -12.15
C ALA A 600 14.76 -33.23 -13.12
N LEU A 601 16.05 -33.50 -13.33
CA LEU A 601 16.82 -32.96 -14.44
C LEU A 601 16.23 -33.53 -15.74
N HIS A 602 15.53 -32.71 -16.52
CA HIS A 602 15.36 -32.99 -17.95
C HIS A 602 16.69 -32.67 -18.65
N ILE A 603 17.64 -33.61 -18.58
CA ILE A 603 18.76 -33.65 -19.50
C ILE A 603 18.36 -34.61 -20.62
N SER A 604 18.20 -34.08 -21.83
CA SER A 604 18.02 -34.88 -23.03
C SER A 604 19.29 -35.66 -23.32
N GLY A 605 19.14 -36.98 -23.52
CA GLY A 605 20.07 -37.80 -24.28
C GLY A 605 21.30 -38.30 -23.53
N SER A 606 21.28 -39.57 -23.12
CA SER A 606 22.19 -40.63 -23.62
C SER A 606 22.10 -41.88 -22.73
N THR A 607 21.83 -42.99 -23.39
CA THR A 607 21.79 -44.38 -22.93
C THR A 607 23.02 -44.77 -22.14
N LEU A 608 22.88 -45.42 -20.97
CA LEU A 608 23.79 -46.45 -20.44
C LEU A 608 23.07 -47.27 -19.33
N LEU A 609 23.33 -48.59 -19.33
CA LEU A 609 22.63 -49.70 -18.66
C LEU A 609 22.73 -49.74 -17.11
N PRO A 610 21.82 -50.47 -16.39
CA PRO A 610 21.76 -50.48 -14.94
C PRO A 610 22.63 -51.59 -14.29
N LEU A 611 23.21 -51.31 -13.12
CA LEU A 611 23.74 -52.31 -12.17
C LEU A 611 22.86 -52.37 -10.91
N PRO A 612 22.71 -53.55 -10.26
CA PRO A 612 21.70 -53.76 -9.22
C PRO A 612 22.17 -53.31 -7.82
N LEU A 613 21.25 -52.73 -7.04
CA LEU A 613 21.42 -52.41 -5.62
C LEU A 613 21.11 -53.64 -4.74
N PRO A 614 21.82 -53.86 -3.61
CA PRO A 614 21.48 -54.89 -2.65
C PRO A 614 20.38 -54.43 -1.67
N SER A 615 19.51 -55.35 -1.30
CA SER A 615 18.39 -55.20 -0.37
C SER A 615 18.82 -55.02 1.10
N LEU A 616 18.19 -54.09 1.83
CA LEU A 616 18.24 -53.96 3.29
C LEU A 616 16.83 -53.96 3.92
N PRO A 617 16.65 -54.37 5.20
CA PRO A 617 15.41 -54.87 5.80
C PRO A 617 14.51 -53.75 6.40
N PRO A 618 13.28 -54.05 6.90
CA PRO A 618 12.23 -53.04 7.02
C PRO A 618 12.39 -52.10 8.22
N LEU A 619 11.86 -50.89 8.04
CA LEU A 619 11.89 -49.75 8.95
C LEU A 619 10.92 -49.89 10.13
N SER A 620 11.38 -49.55 11.34
CA SER A 620 10.53 -49.17 12.48
C SER A 620 10.54 -47.65 12.66
N LEU A 621 9.36 -47.04 12.81
CA LEU A 621 9.15 -45.60 13.06
C LEU A 621 9.34 -45.27 14.55
N SER A 622 10.03 -44.17 14.86
CA SER A 622 10.12 -43.57 16.19
C SER A 622 9.83 -42.07 16.08
N ILE A 623 8.88 -41.58 16.89
CA ILE A 623 8.48 -40.17 17.02
C ILE A 623 8.93 -39.68 18.40
N SER A 624 9.63 -38.54 18.46
CA SER A 624 9.95 -37.88 19.73
C SER A 624 8.90 -36.82 20.07
N ARG A 625 8.30 -36.95 21.25
CA ARG A 625 7.32 -36.03 21.85
C ARG A 625 7.99 -35.33 23.04
N ILE A 626 8.01 -33.99 23.09
CA ILE A 626 8.49 -33.26 24.29
C ILE A 626 7.30 -33.05 25.24
N GLU A 627 7.43 -33.53 26.49
CA GLU A 627 6.42 -33.45 27.55
C GLU A 627 6.23 -32.03 28.11
N ARG A 628 4.97 -31.71 28.44
CA ARG A 628 4.54 -30.50 29.15
C ARG A 628 4.92 -30.60 30.64
N ARG A 629 5.70 -29.67 31.19
CA ARG A 629 5.80 -29.49 32.65
C ARG A 629 4.61 -28.68 33.17
N ARG A 630 3.71 -29.33 33.91
CA ARG A 630 2.72 -28.70 34.81
C ARG A 630 3.42 -28.23 36.09
N VAL A 631 3.28 -26.95 36.43
CA VAL A 631 3.59 -26.43 37.78
C VAL A 631 2.39 -26.74 38.69
N ARG A 632 2.59 -27.54 39.74
CA ARG A 632 1.62 -27.70 40.84
C ARG A 632 2.02 -26.78 42.00
N ALA A 633 1.03 -26.03 42.50
CA ALA A 633 1.08 -25.38 43.80
C ALA A 633 1.04 -26.41 44.93
N ARG A 634 1.77 -26.15 46.03
CA ARG A 634 1.53 -26.76 47.34
C ARG A 634 1.87 -25.77 48.46
N ASP A 635 0.88 -25.60 49.34
CA ASP A 635 0.87 -24.84 50.59
C ASP A 635 1.82 -25.39 51.67
N GLY A 636 2.20 -24.53 52.64
CA GLY A 636 2.29 -24.94 54.05
C GLY A 636 3.59 -24.68 54.84
N ALA A 637 3.63 -23.54 55.54
CA ALA A 637 4.06 -23.29 56.94
C ALA A 637 5.50 -23.60 57.48
N LEU A 638 6.24 -22.50 57.78
CA LEU A 638 7.00 -22.08 59.00
C LEU A 638 7.40 -23.09 60.12
N PRO A 639 8.56 -22.91 60.82
CA PRO A 639 8.63 -21.96 61.97
C PRO A 639 9.98 -21.29 62.37
N CYS A 640 9.82 -20.05 62.88
CA CYS A 640 10.40 -19.40 64.09
C CYS A 640 11.91 -19.25 64.37
N GLY A 641 12.32 -17.98 64.61
CA GLY A 641 13.53 -17.59 65.37
C GLY A 641 13.71 -16.06 65.58
N TRP A 642 13.08 -15.51 66.64
CA TRP A 642 13.44 -14.37 67.53
C TRP A 642 14.67 -13.47 67.18
N ARG A 643 14.78 -12.14 67.42
CA ARG A 643 14.09 -11.13 68.26
C ARG A 643 14.57 -9.69 67.85
N ARG A 644 13.73 -8.69 68.16
CA ARG A 644 13.81 -7.19 68.04
C ARG A 644 15.15 -6.46 68.30
N ARG A 645 15.39 -5.34 67.59
CA ARG A 645 15.34 -3.93 68.11
C ARG A 645 15.50 -2.85 67.01
N GLN A 646 15.12 -1.63 67.37
CA GLN A 646 14.76 -0.43 66.60
C GLN A 646 15.89 0.33 65.87
N ALA A 647 15.43 1.14 64.90
CA ALA A 647 15.90 2.45 64.46
C ALA A 647 17.28 2.56 63.77
N THR A 648 17.27 2.93 62.49
CA THR A 648 17.67 4.28 62.02
C THR A 648 17.64 4.31 60.49
N THR A 649 16.79 5.16 59.94
CA THR A 649 16.87 5.59 58.54
C THR A 649 18.12 6.47 58.42
N ARG A 650 19.12 6.03 57.66
CA ARG A 650 20.15 6.93 57.12
C ARG A 650 20.05 6.93 55.61
N GLN A 651 19.40 7.99 55.16
CA GLN A 651 19.50 8.60 53.85
C GLN A 651 20.96 9.05 53.67
N VAL A 652 21.59 8.65 52.57
CA VAL A 652 22.83 9.26 52.10
C VAL A 652 22.41 10.33 51.10
N ASP A 653 22.71 11.55 51.48
CA ASP A 653 22.41 12.84 50.86
C ASP A 653 23.80 13.47 50.62
N ILE A 654 24.11 14.04 49.45
CA ILE A 654 24.19 15.50 49.17
C ILE A 654 25.49 15.67 48.31
N ASP A 655 25.51 16.38 47.18
CA ASP A 655 25.52 17.85 47.13
C ASP A 655 24.96 18.42 45.81
N CYS A 656 23.92 19.25 45.97
CA CYS A 656 23.61 20.40 45.12
C CYS A 656 24.12 21.66 45.84
N ILE A 657 24.75 22.59 45.11
CA ILE A 657 25.09 23.92 45.63
C ILE A 657 24.09 24.96 45.08
N HIS A 658 23.29 25.53 45.98
CA HIS A 658 22.63 26.85 45.90
C HIS A 658 23.66 27.95 46.25
N GLY A 659 23.52 29.25 45.94
CA GLY A 659 22.38 30.02 45.46
C GLY A 659 22.68 31.53 45.36
N THR A 660 21.58 32.28 45.22
CA THR A 660 21.29 33.74 45.35
C THR A 660 22.35 34.64 46.05
N THR A 661 22.56 35.93 45.72
CA THR A 661 21.58 37.04 45.65
C THR A 661 22.19 38.37 45.11
N THR A 662 21.34 39.20 44.48
CA THR A 662 21.34 40.70 44.33
C THR A 662 22.49 41.48 43.67
N SER A 663 22.18 42.26 42.61
CA SER A 663 22.21 43.75 42.63
C SER A 663 21.86 44.41 41.28
N LYS A 664 20.91 45.35 41.35
CA LYS A 664 20.61 46.56 40.56
C LYS A 664 21.13 46.75 39.11
N ARG A 665 20.14 47.04 38.25
CA ARG A 665 20.21 47.76 36.96
C ARG A 665 21.03 49.05 37.04
N ALA A 666 21.94 49.22 36.07
CA ALA A 666 22.34 50.52 35.54
C ALA A 666 22.41 50.41 34.00
N ALA A 667 21.89 51.43 33.32
CA ALA A 667 21.76 51.51 31.87
C ALA A 667 23.10 51.70 31.16
N GLY A 668 23.26 51.10 29.99
CA GLY A 668 24.35 51.36 29.06
C GLY A 668 24.00 50.83 27.69
N LYS A 669 23.75 51.75 26.75
CA LYS A 669 23.55 51.51 25.32
C LYS A 669 24.80 50.82 24.75
N ASP A 670 24.63 49.88 23.83
CA ASP A 670 25.35 49.92 22.56
C ASP A 670 24.66 49.10 21.48
N LYS A 671 24.48 49.75 20.33
CA LYS A 671 23.93 49.23 19.08
C LYS A 671 25.06 48.54 18.30
N ALA A 672 24.80 47.37 17.75
CA ALA A 672 25.45 46.95 16.50
C ALA A 672 24.46 46.13 15.67
N ALA A 673 24.32 46.56 14.41
CA ALA A 673 23.25 46.22 13.49
C ALA A 673 23.43 44.85 12.82
N MET A 674 22.31 44.17 12.55
CA MET A 674 22.17 43.08 11.59
C MET A 674 21.36 43.62 10.39
N PRO A 675 21.71 43.29 9.14
CA PRO A 675 21.04 43.85 7.97
C PRO A 675 19.70 43.14 7.70
N GLU A 676 18.62 43.92 7.68
CA GLU A 676 17.31 43.53 7.18
C GLU A 676 17.35 43.44 5.64
N CYS A 677 17.01 42.27 5.08
CA CYS A 677 16.67 42.15 3.67
C CYS A 677 15.20 42.52 3.47
N HIS A 678 14.98 43.49 2.59
CA HIS A 678 13.71 44.11 2.25
C HIS A 678 12.63 43.11 1.81
N ALA A 679 11.48 43.19 2.49
CA ALA A 679 10.21 42.65 2.02
C ALA A 679 9.77 43.42 0.76
N SER A 680 9.61 42.71 -0.36
CA SER A 680 8.94 43.22 -1.56
C SER A 680 7.41 43.09 -1.42
N PRO A 681 6.62 44.02 -1.99
CA PRO A 681 5.18 44.09 -1.78
C PRO A 681 4.43 42.94 -2.47
N PRO A 682 3.19 42.62 -2.05
CA PRO A 682 2.43 41.50 -2.58
C PRO A 682 2.13 41.70 -4.08
N PRO A 683 2.25 40.66 -4.93
CA PRO A 683 1.82 40.78 -6.31
C PRO A 683 0.29 40.89 -6.39
N ALA A 684 -0.15 41.85 -7.20
CA ALA A 684 -1.54 42.18 -7.45
C ALA A 684 -2.36 41.00 -7.99
N ASN A 685 -3.64 40.99 -7.63
CA ASN A 685 -4.69 40.11 -8.15
C ASN A 685 -4.65 39.94 -9.68
N TYR A 686 -4.15 38.79 -10.15
CA TYR A 686 -4.41 38.30 -11.51
C TYR A 686 -5.54 37.25 -11.46
N PHE A 687 -6.77 37.74 -11.34
CA PHE A 687 -7.98 37.00 -11.72
C PHE A 687 -8.95 37.98 -12.39
N LYS A 688 -8.80 38.12 -13.72
CA LYS A 688 -9.83 38.62 -14.64
C LYS A 688 -9.39 38.36 -16.08
N ASN A 689 -9.76 37.21 -16.62
CA ASN A 689 -10.64 37.09 -17.79
C ASN A 689 -10.57 35.68 -18.37
N LYS A 690 -11.74 35.05 -18.40
CA LYS A 690 -12.04 33.73 -18.92
C LYS A 690 -12.58 33.92 -20.34
N ALA A 691 -11.72 34.25 -21.31
CA ALA A 691 -12.07 34.34 -22.73
C ALA A 691 -10.82 34.60 -23.60
N ASP A 692 -9.85 33.68 -23.65
CA ASP A 692 -8.77 33.74 -24.68
C ASP A 692 -8.20 32.36 -25.08
N TYR A 693 -8.84 31.26 -24.66
CA TYR A 693 -8.44 29.90 -25.07
C TYR A 693 -9.09 29.40 -26.37
N ASN A 694 -9.95 30.20 -27.02
CA ASN A 694 -10.68 29.81 -28.24
C ASN A 694 -10.26 30.56 -29.53
N ALA A 695 -9.19 31.37 -29.52
CA ALA A 695 -8.82 32.20 -30.68
C ALA A 695 -7.52 31.78 -31.40
N ALA A 696 -6.79 30.76 -30.93
CA ALA A 696 -5.54 30.30 -31.57
C ALA A 696 -5.70 29.08 -32.49
N ALA A 697 -6.91 28.52 -32.63
CA ALA A 697 -7.20 27.39 -33.52
C ALA A 697 -7.97 27.78 -34.81
N ALA A 698 -8.16 29.08 -35.08
CA ALA A 698 -9.00 29.56 -36.19
C ALA A 698 -8.32 30.56 -37.16
N SER A 699 -6.98 30.63 -37.22
CA SER A 699 -6.27 31.50 -38.20
C SER A 699 -5.21 30.80 -39.06
N ALA A 700 -5.28 29.48 -39.20
CA ALA A 700 -4.42 28.72 -40.11
C ALA A 700 -5.22 27.84 -41.08
N SER A 701 -6.18 28.43 -41.81
CA SER A 701 -6.78 27.81 -43.01
C SER A 701 -7.53 28.83 -43.88
N ALA A 702 -6.84 29.81 -44.45
CA ALA A 702 -7.38 30.59 -45.55
C ALA A 702 -6.24 31.09 -46.45
N GLY A 703 -5.90 30.29 -47.46
CA GLY A 703 -4.92 30.69 -48.47
C GLY A 703 -4.69 29.64 -49.54
N ALA A 704 -5.63 29.46 -50.47
CA ALA A 704 -5.34 29.09 -51.87
C ALA A 704 -6.62 29.12 -52.75
N ILE A 705 -6.84 30.28 -53.37
CA ILE A 705 -7.05 30.49 -54.81
C ILE A 705 -8.02 29.57 -55.58
N ASN A 706 -9.09 30.21 -56.07
CA ASN A 706 -10.06 29.85 -57.12
C ASN A 706 -9.52 29.03 -58.31
N TYR A 707 -10.35 28.11 -58.82
CA TYR A 707 -10.63 28.00 -60.25
C TYR A 707 -12.07 27.52 -60.52
N LYS A 708 -12.83 28.43 -61.17
CA LYS A 708 -14.12 28.33 -61.89
C LYS A 708 -15.37 27.85 -61.17
#